data_AF-A0A4P7SPD6-F1
#
_entry.id   AF-A0A4P7SPD6-F1
#
_cell.length_a   1.000
_cell.length_b   1.000
_cell.length_c   1.000
_cell.angle_alpha   90.00
_cell.angle_beta   90.00
_cell.angle_gamma   90.00
#
_symmetry.space_group_name_H-M   'P 1'
#
loop_
_entity.id
_entity.type
_entity.pdbx_description
1 polymer ?
#
loop_
_entity_poly.entity_id
_entity_poly.type
_entity_poly.pdbx_seq_one_letter_code
_entity_poly.pdbx_strand_id
1 'polypeptide(L)'
;MGADGGKMTVENSPKGVSRWAQLTYASFDPGNGAGGGWQVKDTAGNLSHDEVEALKSRIVTSFDPAVPLSAFPSPAELEAMPRRLTYIADGGGRGSYWHSVMAGRDSTGRPGNVFSHVLLDRTIDAAEPAIRPIELWRSPDLMCPFGPEQVARSGLANTGQPVFGAGLSRETVLEFLFDPGRWRIGLLSVLLDAASAALRGGPRIVLVADSAESAALWIGALASLTSPSTARCLSFSVYERAGALATVFERGVQIACVPRSDVPDLSPDAGYAVLDEREMPDLGEVGGQPHETQAGSLIVATAWSELAQSVLLNAATAAAALAELDDISARVGDTGREPAWPLAMAVLRLAELFGDLQDEAAAVVKMHSPDALRHDEQLLSLALSSMGRDNGGGAVQAWGDLQRVDVSPSIRDTLINVYIARALDDPEWRARTGPMPLPPDYRPELATPELRASARQAVLGIRTQVLAEPRHDSLYGALRFLDFLCRGGLADLWDPDDDVLAEATTQILECVVSAVIDDDTAAAAMVTAVGQLSPRLCRSIVAAVGSTARFHTSAAGHRIPPPFCDWLLWAAAPAELDRFFRTVTETSQIPELLGEIAIWQCVSGQGTSEGARPIAAMALIADDPSSPHNRLWDAVFTSAPAWSAGELLVIERRCPRYLPGQTFVPALVLEPRSGTLDQLVDLIEKERGDGDGAEVDFARLRLESRGGWTTRYAEQLPGVADWMIETVQAALEAVHPRSLPPEVTDAVVVAAALVSGHRPGEYVWPSLVRNLVAGYKPEPEARAVGILQDCADQGLLGGQLLQRLAEVALENAPGYPDPPSAQRHPLSGVTWDPGDGPVPLLEVPLRRVLATCHASTSMALSESLAARLWPKSSEAMTDRRAEKAYDDRDRFLRSWWKSLVEPTASPRPTFLGALRPGTRKDR
;
A
#
# COMPACT_ATOMS: atom_id res chain seq x y z
N MET A 1 -22.75 7.39 -36.88
CA MET A 1 -22.86 7.93 -35.50
C MET A 1 -21.56 8.67 -35.25
N GLY A 2 -21.58 9.99 -35.33
CA GLY A 2 -20.40 10.84 -35.13
C GLY A 2 -20.20 11.07 -33.63
N ALA A 3 -19.02 10.72 -33.13
CA ALA A 3 -18.59 11.05 -31.79
C ALA A 3 -17.65 12.26 -31.88
N ASP A 4 -18.17 13.37 -31.40
CA ASP A 4 -17.52 14.67 -31.28
C ASP A 4 -16.44 14.58 -30.20
N GLY A 5 -15.18 14.75 -30.60
CA GLY A 5 -14.03 14.73 -29.70
C GLY A 5 -14.02 15.99 -28.85
N GLY A 6 -14.30 15.83 -27.55
CA GLY A 6 -14.32 16.90 -26.57
C GLY A 6 -12.99 17.64 -26.51
N LYS A 7 -12.95 18.82 -27.14
CA LYS A 7 -12.09 19.92 -26.71
C LYS A 7 -12.51 20.26 -25.28
N MET A 8 -11.62 20.11 -24.31
CA MET A 8 -11.77 20.79 -23.02
C MET A 8 -11.71 22.30 -23.29
N THR A 9 -12.87 22.88 -23.57
CA THR A 9 -13.08 24.31 -23.51
C THR A 9 -12.95 24.74 -22.06
N VAL A 10 -12.05 25.69 -21.83
CA VAL A 10 -12.00 26.54 -20.64
C VAL A 10 -13.33 27.29 -20.56
N GLU A 11 -14.33 26.69 -19.93
CA GLU A 11 -15.58 27.36 -19.55
C GLU A 11 -15.74 27.26 -18.04
N ASN A 12 -15.39 28.34 -17.36
CA ASN A 12 -16.24 28.97 -16.35
C ASN A 12 -15.68 30.34 -15.94
N SER A 13 -15.55 31.25 -16.91
CA SER A 13 -15.63 32.68 -16.59
C SER A 13 -17.11 33.05 -16.51
N PRO A 14 -17.64 33.54 -15.37
CA PRO A 14 -19.02 33.97 -15.28
C PRO A 14 -19.30 35.01 -16.37
N LYS A 15 -20.36 34.77 -17.16
CA LYS A 15 -20.78 35.65 -18.26
C LYS A 15 -20.81 37.12 -17.79
N GLY A 16 -19.89 37.93 -18.32
CA GLY A 16 -19.85 39.39 -18.09
C GLY A 16 -18.59 39.97 -17.43
N VAL A 17 -17.60 39.15 -17.05
CA VAL A 17 -16.33 39.65 -16.46
C VAL A 17 -15.25 39.74 -17.54
N SER A 18 -14.74 40.95 -17.80
CA SER A 18 -13.61 41.20 -18.72
C SER A 18 -12.31 40.67 -18.11
N ARG A 19 -11.35 40.20 -18.94
CA ARG A 19 -9.99 39.88 -18.45
C ARG A 19 -9.33 41.09 -17.79
N TRP A 20 -9.50 42.25 -18.42
CA TRP A 20 -8.90 43.50 -18.01
C TRP A 20 -9.91 44.37 -17.26
N ALA A 21 -9.47 44.93 -16.15
CA ALA A 21 -10.25 45.90 -15.38
C ALA A 21 -9.35 47.03 -14.88
N GLN A 22 -9.94 48.20 -14.66
CA GLN A 22 -9.16 49.40 -14.41
C GLN A 22 -9.85 50.30 -13.38
N LEU A 23 -9.05 51.05 -12.63
CA LEU A 23 -9.54 52.17 -11.84
C LEU A 23 -8.57 53.34 -11.88
N THR A 24 -9.08 54.53 -11.63
CA THR A 24 -8.28 55.73 -11.39
C THR A 24 -8.49 56.25 -9.98
N TYR A 25 -7.45 56.81 -9.39
CA TYR A 25 -7.47 57.32 -8.01
C TYR A 25 -6.66 58.60 -7.91
N ALA A 26 -7.23 59.64 -7.30
CA ALA A 26 -6.59 60.92 -7.07
C ALA A 26 -7.32 61.71 -5.98
N SER A 27 -6.71 62.81 -5.51
CA SER A 27 -7.46 63.83 -4.77
C SER A 27 -8.17 64.77 -5.74
N PHE A 28 -9.50 64.79 -5.71
CA PHE A 28 -10.32 65.69 -6.54
C PHE A 28 -11.68 65.99 -5.89
N ASP A 29 -12.39 66.97 -6.45
CA ASP A 29 -13.79 67.26 -6.11
C ASP A 29 -14.72 66.69 -7.20
N PRO A 30 -15.59 65.72 -6.88
CA PRO A 30 -16.52 65.12 -7.83
C PRO A 30 -17.70 66.03 -8.19
N GLY A 31 -17.89 67.17 -7.52
CA GLY A 31 -18.96 68.12 -7.82
C GLY A 31 -20.37 67.62 -7.50
N ASN A 32 -20.49 66.48 -6.81
CA ASN A 32 -21.75 65.82 -6.45
C ASN A 32 -22.11 65.97 -4.95
N GLY A 33 -21.39 66.82 -4.21
CA GLY A 33 -21.60 67.05 -2.78
C GLY A 33 -20.90 66.06 -1.84
N ALA A 34 -20.17 65.06 -2.35
CA ALA A 34 -19.43 64.08 -1.53
C ALA A 34 -18.18 64.63 -0.83
N GLY A 35 -17.82 65.90 -1.06
CA GLY A 35 -16.61 66.54 -0.52
C GLY A 35 -15.35 66.20 -1.34
N GLY A 36 -14.38 67.13 -1.36
CA GLY A 36 -13.10 66.93 -2.02
C GLY A 36 -12.14 66.07 -1.20
N GLY A 37 -11.41 65.16 -1.85
CA GLY A 37 -10.43 64.29 -1.20
C GLY A 37 -9.99 63.10 -2.04
N TRP A 38 -9.16 62.24 -1.44
CA TRP A 38 -8.64 61.01 -2.05
C TRP A 38 -9.75 59.98 -2.21
N GLN A 39 -10.06 59.62 -3.46
CA GLN A 39 -11.09 58.63 -3.76
C GLN A 39 -10.88 58.00 -5.14
N VAL A 40 -11.55 56.87 -5.37
CA VAL A 40 -11.66 56.27 -6.70
C VAL A 40 -12.47 57.24 -7.57
N LYS A 41 -11.90 57.61 -8.71
CA LYS A 41 -12.50 58.57 -9.64
C LYS A 41 -13.37 57.88 -10.68
N ASP A 42 -12.87 56.79 -11.24
CA ASP A 42 -13.54 56.05 -12.32
C ASP A 42 -13.13 54.58 -12.27
N THR A 43 -14.00 53.69 -12.76
CA THR A 43 -13.78 52.24 -12.81
C THR A 43 -14.28 51.67 -14.14
N ALA A 44 -13.53 50.71 -14.70
CA ALA A 44 -13.87 50.00 -15.93
C ALA A 44 -13.66 48.48 -15.77
N GLY A 45 -14.36 47.67 -16.58
CA GLY A 45 -14.17 46.21 -16.61
C GLY A 45 -14.84 45.44 -15.47
N ASN A 46 -15.89 46.00 -14.87
CA ASN A 46 -16.71 45.39 -13.80
C ASN A 46 -15.86 44.93 -12.61
N LEU A 47 -15.09 45.84 -12.00
CA LEU A 47 -14.38 45.54 -10.75
C LEU A 47 -15.36 45.22 -9.62
N SER A 48 -15.10 44.14 -8.89
CA SER A 48 -15.82 43.84 -7.65
C SER A 48 -15.37 44.78 -6.52
N HIS A 49 -16.16 44.86 -5.45
CA HIS A 49 -15.79 45.64 -4.28
C HIS A 49 -14.45 45.18 -3.67
N ASP A 50 -14.26 43.86 -3.56
CA ASP A 50 -13.03 43.26 -3.03
C ASP A 50 -11.82 43.57 -3.91
N GLU A 51 -11.99 43.54 -5.24
CA GLU A 51 -10.93 43.93 -6.18
C GLU A 51 -10.57 45.41 -6.04
N VAL A 52 -11.56 46.29 -5.90
CA VAL A 52 -11.33 47.73 -5.68
C VAL A 52 -10.55 47.94 -4.37
N GLU A 53 -10.95 47.33 -3.27
CA GLU A 53 -10.24 47.49 -1.99
C GLU A 53 -8.83 46.91 -2.02
N ALA A 54 -8.64 45.73 -2.64
CA ALA A 54 -7.32 45.13 -2.83
C ALA A 54 -6.39 46.05 -3.65
N LEU A 55 -6.86 46.58 -4.77
CA LEU A 55 -6.09 47.49 -5.63
C LEU A 55 -5.78 48.81 -4.92
N LYS A 56 -6.74 49.38 -4.17
CA LYS A 56 -6.57 50.61 -3.39
C LYS A 56 -5.51 50.50 -2.30
N SER A 57 -5.41 49.34 -1.64
CA SER A 57 -4.50 49.13 -0.51
C SER A 57 -3.01 49.39 -0.84
N ARG A 58 -2.66 49.38 -2.13
CA ARG A 58 -1.28 49.57 -2.63
C ARG A 58 -1.05 50.91 -3.33
N ILE A 59 -2.09 51.75 -3.45
CA ILE A 59 -1.98 53.08 -4.07
C ILE A 59 -1.10 53.98 -3.19
N VAL A 60 -0.23 54.74 -3.84
CA VAL A 60 0.60 55.76 -3.19
C VAL A 60 -0.10 57.12 -3.29
N THR A 61 -0.26 57.80 -2.15
CA THR A 61 -0.86 59.14 -2.09
C THR A 61 0.18 60.25 -1.95
N SER A 62 1.46 59.89 -2.03
CA SER A 62 2.60 60.81 -2.03
C SER A 62 3.62 60.32 -3.06
N PHE A 63 4.19 61.25 -3.82
CA PHE A 63 5.20 60.96 -4.84
C PHE A 63 6.34 61.96 -4.68
N ASP A 64 7.53 61.47 -4.35
CA ASP A 64 8.71 62.31 -4.11
C ASP A 64 9.73 62.15 -5.25
N PRO A 65 9.75 63.06 -6.24
CA PRO A 65 10.68 62.96 -7.35
C PRO A 65 12.11 63.35 -6.90
N ALA A 66 13.10 62.66 -7.44
CA ALA A 66 14.51 62.96 -7.18
C ALA A 66 14.89 64.39 -7.63
N VAL A 67 14.22 64.89 -8.68
CA VAL A 67 14.35 66.28 -9.15
C VAL A 67 13.03 67.01 -8.89
N PRO A 68 13.01 68.05 -8.03
CA PRO A 68 11.81 68.83 -7.76
C PRO A 68 11.33 69.56 -9.01
N LEU A 69 10.00 69.63 -9.20
CA LEU A 69 9.40 70.43 -10.26
C LEU A 69 9.50 71.94 -9.93
N SER A 70 9.65 72.74 -10.98
CA SER A 70 9.49 74.20 -10.87
C SER A 70 8.03 74.56 -10.53
N ALA A 71 7.81 75.78 -10.03
CA ALA A 71 6.48 76.25 -9.63
C ALA A 71 5.48 76.30 -10.80
N PHE A 72 5.98 76.47 -12.03
CA PHE A 72 5.22 76.51 -13.27
C PHE A 72 5.93 75.61 -14.30
N PRO A 73 5.74 74.28 -14.21
CA PRO A 73 6.49 73.35 -15.04
C PRO A 73 6.10 73.48 -16.52
N SER A 74 7.10 73.55 -17.37
CA SER A 74 6.99 73.48 -18.82
C SER A 74 6.53 72.08 -19.28
N PRO A 75 5.99 71.95 -20.50
CA PRO A 75 5.65 70.65 -21.06
C PRO A 75 6.82 69.65 -21.04
N ALA A 76 8.05 70.12 -21.28
CA ALA A 76 9.25 69.29 -21.24
C ALA A 76 9.59 68.81 -19.81
N GLU A 77 9.43 69.68 -18.80
CA GLU A 77 9.60 69.28 -17.39
C GLU A 77 8.54 68.25 -16.97
N LEU A 78 7.30 68.39 -17.44
CA LEU A 78 6.23 67.42 -17.18
C LEU A 78 6.47 66.09 -17.88
N GLU A 79 7.01 66.11 -19.09
CA GLU A 79 7.32 64.90 -19.86
C GLU A 79 8.51 64.11 -19.28
N ALA A 80 9.50 64.83 -18.75
CA ALA A 80 10.69 64.28 -18.09
C ALA A 80 10.44 63.88 -16.62
N MET A 81 9.25 64.16 -16.09
CA MET A 81 8.91 63.80 -14.72
C MET A 81 8.94 62.27 -14.54
N PRO A 82 9.56 61.77 -13.45
CA PRO A 82 9.56 60.33 -13.18
C PRO A 82 8.13 59.78 -13.09
N ARG A 83 7.91 58.62 -13.69
CA ARG A 83 6.66 57.88 -13.56
C ARG A 83 6.94 56.60 -12.78
N ARG A 84 6.09 56.26 -11.82
CA ARG A 84 6.18 55.00 -11.08
C ARG A 84 5.23 54.00 -11.72
N LEU A 85 5.76 53.10 -12.52
CA LEU A 85 5.07 51.89 -12.96
C LEU A 85 5.51 50.71 -12.08
N THR A 86 4.56 50.16 -11.33
CA THR A 86 4.75 48.94 -10.55
C THR A 86 3.89 47.84 -11.12
N TYR A 87 4.46 46.65 -11.30
CA TYR A 87 3.75 45.44 -11.66
C TYR A 87 3.95 44.37 -10.58
N ILE A 88 2.86 43.71 -10.18
CA ILE A 88 2.91 42.62 -9.20
C ILE A 88 2.06 41.46 -9.70
N ALA A 89 2.66 40.28 -9.76
CA ALA A 89 1.95 39.01 -9.90
C ALA A 89 1.53 38.52 -8.52
N ASP A 90 0.25 38.20 -8.33
CA ASP A 90 -0.29 37.80 -7.02
C ASP A 90 -0.08 36.31 -6.69
N GLY A 91 0.52 35.55 -7.61
CA GLY A 91 0.72 34.10 -7.51
C GLY A 91 -0.56 33.27 -7.72
N GLY A 92 -1.72 33.90 -7.85
CA GLY A 92 -3.02 33.29 -8.10
C GLY A 92 -3.50 33.43 -9.55
N GLY A 93 -2.56 33.59 -10.50
CA GLY A 93 -2.86 33.76 -11.92
C GLY A 93 -3.34 35.17 -12.30
N ARG A 94 -3.12 36.19 -11.44
CA ARG A 94 -3.46 37.59 -11.73
C ARG A 94 -2.25 38.50 -11.62
N GLY A 95 -2.30 39.57 -12.40
CA GLY A 95 -1.28 40.62 -12.44
C GLY A 95 -1.93 41.97 -12.24
N SER A 96 -1.30 42.84 -11.46
CA SER A 96 -1.80 44.19 -11.22
C SER A 96 -0.72 45.22 -11.49
N TYR A 97 -1.12 46.32 -12.12
CA TYR A 97 -0.25 47.42 -12.50
C TYR A 97 -0.69 48.68 -11.76
N TRP A 98 0.25 49.38 -11.13
CA TRP A 98 0.03 50.71 -10.55
C TRP A 98 0.93 51.70 -11.29
N HIS A 99 0.32 52.53 -12.12
CA HIS A 99 0.97 53.68 -12.74
C HIS A 99 0.65 54.94 -11.94
N SER A 100 1.65 55.51 -11.26
CA SER A 100 1.48 56.71 -10.43
C SER A 100 2.39 57.83 -10.91
N VAL A 101 1.83 59.04 -11.01
CA VAL A 101 2.53 60.26 -11.40
C VAL A 101 2.11 61.43 -10.51
N MET A 102 2.98 62.43 -10.39
CA MET A 102 2.61 63.66 -9.71
C MET A 102 1.57 64.42 -10.53
N ALA A 103 0.53 64.91 -9.87
CA ALA A 103 -0.61 65.58 -10.50
C ALA A 103 -0.74 67.07 -10.10
N GLY A 104 0.29 67.62 -9.44
CA GLY A 104 0.34 69.03 -9.03
C GLY A 104 -0.52 69.34 -7.81
N ARG A 105 -1.29 70.44 -7.87
CA ARG A 105 -2.20 70.84 -6.78
C ARG A 105 -3.55 70.15 -6.92
N ASP A 106 -4.17 69.81 -5.79
CA ASP A 106 -5.56 69.32 -5.76
C ASP A 106 -6.58 70.47 -5.98
N SER A 107 -7.87 70.13 -6.05
CA SER A 107 -8.97 71.11 -6.23
C SER A 107 -9.09 72.15 -5.11
N THR A 108 -8.46 71.90 -3.96
CA THR A 108 -8.40 72.83 -2.81
C THR A 108 -7.12 73.67 -2.79
N GLY A 109 -6.23 73.47 -3.77
CA GLY A 109 -4.95 74.17 -3.89
C GLY A 109 -3.80 73.56 -3.07
N ARG A 110 -4.01 72.42 -2.39
CA ARG A 110 -2.96 71.72 -1.64
C ARG A 110 -1.97 71.08 -2.62
N PRO A 111 -0.65 71.27 -2.44
CA PRO A 111 0.36 70.63 -3.28
C PRO A 111 0.46 69.13 -2.99
N GLY A 112 1.13 68.40 -3.88
CA GLY A 112 1.46 66.98 -3.67
C GLY A 112 0.36 66.00 -4.07
N ASN A 113 -0.56 66.39 -4.96
CA ASN A 113 -1.52 65.45 -5.53
C ASN A 113 -0.80 64.41 -6.39
N VAL A 114 -1.30 63.18 -6.37
CA VAL A 114 -0.79 62.04 -7.13
C VAL A 114 -1.97 61.47 -7.90
N PHE A 115 -1.77 61.16 -9.17
CA PHE A 115 -2.74 60.45 -9.97
C PHE A 115 -2.26 59.02 -10.17
N SER A 116 -3.10 58.05 -9.80
CA SER A 116 -2.84 56.63 -10.02
C SER A 116 -3.83 56.06 -11.02
N HIS A 117 -3.30 55.45 -12.09
CA HIS A 117 -4.04 54.57 -13.00
C HIS A 117 -3.66 53.13 -12.68
N VAL A 118 -4.64 52.32 -12.32
CA VAL A 118 -4.44 50.93 -11.90
C VAL A 118 -5.10 50.00 -12.90
N LEU A 119 -4.36 48.96 -13.33
CA LEU A 119 -4.86 47.91 -14.23
C LEU A 119 -4.81 46.56 -13.50
N LEU A 120 -5.82 45.72 -13.74
CA LEU A 120 -5.88 44.34 -13.29
C LEU A 120 -5.98 43.42 -14.52
N ASP A 121 -5.04 42.50 -14.64
CA ASP A 121 -5.12 41.31 -15.50
C ASP A 121 -5.59 40.13 -14.65
N ARG A 122 -6.79 39.63 -14.90
CA ARG A 122 -7.35 38.48 -14.17
C ARG A 122 -6.79 37.13 -14.61
N THR A 123 -6.05 37.07 -15.73
CA THR A 123 -5.57 35.81 -16.32
C THR A 123 -4.19 35.98 -16.94
N ILE A 124 -3.15 36.11 -16.12
CA ILE A 124 -1.77 36.23 -16.63
C ILE A 124 -1.25 34.95 -17.25
N ASP A 125 -1.86 33.80 -16.97
CA ASP A 125 -1.48 32.49 -17.53
C ASP A 125 -2.03 32.26 -18.95
N ALA A 126 -2.90 33.16 -19.44
CA ALA A 126 -3.42 33.07 -20.80
C ALA A 126 -2.32 33.40 -21.83
N ALA A 127 -2.12 32.52 -22.81
CA ALA A 127 -1.08 32.66 -23.83
C ALA A 127 -1.18 33.99 -24.61
N GLU A 128 -2.40 34.39 -24.98
CA GLU A 128 -2.66 35.60 -25.76
C GLU A 128 -3.37 36.68 -24.92
N PRO A 129 -3.01 37.97 -25.05
CA PRO A 129 -1.85 38.48 -25.79
C PRO A 129 -0.53 38.05 -25.16
N ALA A 130 0.52 37.85 -25.96
CA ALA A 130 1.89 37.62 -25.51
C ALA A 130 2.55 38.91 -24.96
N ILE A 131 2.02 39.46 -23.87
CA ILE A 131 2.53 40.67 -23.21
C ILE A 131 3.63 40.36 -22.18
N ARG A 132 4.70 41.17 -22.21
CA ARG A 132 5.64 41.33 -21.09
C ARG A 132 5.21 42.56 -20.29
N PRO A 133 5.02 42.48 -18.95
CA PRO A 133 4.39 43.56 -18.19
C PRO A 133 5.05 44.95 -18.35
N ILE A 134 6.36 44.99 -18.55
CA ILE A 134 7.11 46.24 -18.76
C ILE A 134 6.76 46.95 -20.07
N GLU A 135 6.22 46.25 -21.08
CA GLU A 135 5.80 46.82 -22.37
C GLU A 135 4.62 47.81 -22.24
N LEU A 136 3.95 47.86 -21.07
CA LEU A 136 2.97 48.92 -20.77
C LEU A 136 3.62 50.24 -20.33
N TRP A 137 4.93 50.27 -20.10
CA TRP A 137 5.66 51.51 -19.85
C TRP A 137 5.43 52.50 -21.00
N ARG A 138 5.01 53.73 -20.66
CA ARG A 138 4.63 54.78 -21.63
C ARG A 138 3.45 54.38 -22.54
N SER A 139 2.61 53.43 -22.13
CA SER A 139 1.33 53.16 -22.78
C SER A 139 0.49 54.45 -22.90
N PRO A 140 -0.13 54.72 -24.06
CA PRO A 140 -1.01 55.87 -24.23
C PRO A 140 -2.28 55.76 -23.38
N ASP A 141 -2.65 54.55 -22.94
CA ASP A 141 -3.79 54.33 -22.06
C ASP A 141 -3.47 54.75 -20.61
N LEU A 142 -2.19 54.80 -20.21
CA LEU A 142 -1.77 55.19 -18.87
C LEU A 142 -1.72 56.72 -18.74
N MET A 143 -2.74 57.27 -18.07
CA MET A 143 -2.95 58.70 -17.97
C MET A 143 -1.90 59.41 -17.08
N CYS A 144 -1.46 60.60 -17.53
CA CYS A 144 -0.54 61.47 -16.79
C CYS A 144 -1.09 62.91 -16.62
N PRO A 145 -2.27 63.11 -16.00
CA PRO A 145 -2.86 64.44 -15.88
C PRO A 145 -2.09 65.32 -14.88
N PHE A 146 -1.94 66.60 -15.21
CA PHE A 146 -1.31 67.58 -14.32
C PHE A 146 -2.22 68.79 -14.06
N GLY A 147 -2.48 69.04 -12.78
CA GLY A 147 -3.34 70.12 -12.29
C GLY A 147 -4.82 69.71 -12.13
N PRO A 148 -5.59 70.50 -11.35
CA PRO A 148 -6.94 70.11 -10.93
C PRO A 148 -7.92 69.96 -12.09
N GLU A 149 -7.80 70.75 -13.15
CA GLU A 149 -8.68 70.66 -14.33
C GLU A 149 -8.45 69.36 -15.12
N GLN A 150 -7.19 68.99 -15.37
CA GLN A 150 -6.87 67.76 -16.11
C GLN A 150 -7.26 66.52 -15.29
N VAL A 151 -6.99 66.53 -13.99
CA VAL A 151 -7.42 65.46 -13.08
C VAL A 151 -8.95 65.32 -13.07
N ALA A 152 -9.69 66.44 -13.03
CA ALA A 152 -11.16 66.41 -13.07
C ALA A 152 -11.72 65.86 -14.39
N ARG A 153 -11.08 66.16 -15.53
CA ARG A 153 -11.50 65.70 -16.87
C ARG A 153 -11.02 64.29 -17.23
N SER A 154 -10.09 63.72 -16.48
CA SER A 154 -9.57 62.37 -16.73
C SER A 154 -10.70 61.34 -16.62
N GLY A 155 -10.74 60.35 -17.51
CA GLY A 155 -11.79 59.32 -17.51
C GLY A 155 -11.35 58.11 -18.31
N LEU A 156 -11.83 56.93 -17.93
CA LEU A 156 -11.44 55.67 -18.56
C LEU A 156 -12.23 55.49 -19.88
N ALA A 157 -11.53 55.58 -21.01
CA ALA A 157 -12.14 55.46 -22.33
C ALA A 157 -12.20 54.01 -22.87
N ASN A 158 -11.35 53.11 -22.37
CA ASN A 158 -11.15 51.75 -22.91
C ASN A 158 -11.41 50.69 -21.83
N THR A 159 -12.30 49.72 -22.12
CA THR A 159 -12.56 48.55 -21.24
C THR A 159 -11.87 47.28 -21.73
N GLY A 160 -11.08 47.38 -22.81
CA GLY A 160 -10.38 46.27 -23.45
C GLY A 160 -8.95 46.09 -22.96
N GLN A 161 -8.19 45.30 -23.73
CA GLN A 161 -6.76 45.09 -23.52
C GLN A 161 -5.99 46.43 -23.61
N PRO A 162 -5.04 46.69 -22.70
CA PRO A 162 -4.21 47.89 -22.75
C PRO A 162 -3.29 47.90 -23.98
N VAL A 163 -3.08 49.06 -24.55
CA VAL A 163 -2.17 49.28 -25.69
C VAL A 163 -0.72 49.31 -25.20
N PHE A 164 0.21 48.67 -25.92
CA PHE A 164 1.65 48.74 -25.63
C PHE A 164 2.16 50.18 -25.72
N GLY A 165 3.13 50.52 -24.87
CA GLY A 165 3.77 51.82 -24.89
C GLY A 165 4.84 51.97 -25.94
N ALA A 166 5.10 53.22 -26.31
CA ALA A 166 6.20 53.55 -27.21
C ALA A 166 7.55 53.52 -26.45
N GLY A 167 8.60 53.03 -27.11
CA GLY A 167 9.99 53.15 -26.62
C GLY A 167 10.57 51.93 -25.91
N LEU A 168 9.88 50.78 -25.90
CA LEU A 168 10.43 49.49 -25.44
C LEU A 168 10.32 48.40 -26.53
N SER A 169 10.51 48.77 -27.80
CA SER A 169 10.60 47.76 -28.85
C SER A 169 11.91 46.98 -28.72
N ARG A 170 11.97 45.81 -29.37
CA ARG A 170 13.19 44.99 -29.44
C ARG A 170 14.37 45.81 -29.94
N GLU A 171 14.16 46.65 -30.94
CA GLU A 171 15.17 47.54 -31.51
C GLU A 171 15.68 48.53 -30.45
N THR A 172 14.79 49.20 -29.72
CA THR A 172 15.20 50.17 -28.68
C THR A 172 15.97 49.50 -27.54
N VAL A 173 15.57 48.30 -27.13
CA VAL A 173 16.29 47.52 -26.11
C VAL A 173 17.69 47.13 -26.59
N LEU A 174 17.84 46.69 -27.85
CA LEU A 174 19.14 46.35 -28.41
C LEU A 174 20.03 47.58 -28.60
N GLU A 175 19.48 48.70 -29.09
CA GLU A 175 20.20 49.99 -29.16
C GLU A 175 20.70 50.42 -27.78
N PHE A 176 19.89 50.22 -26.75
CA PHE A 176 20.30 50.44 -25.37
C PHE A 176 21.45 49.49 -24.98
N LEU A 177 21.34 48.18 -25.18
CA LEU A 177 22.39 47.24 -24.74
C LEU A 177 23.74 47.42 -25.47
N PHE A 178 23.70 47.80 -26.75
CA PHE A 178 24.89 47.97 -27.61
C PHE A 178 25.42 49.41 -27.66
N ASP A 179 25.04 50.27 -26.71
CA ASP A 179 25.61 51.61 -26.57
C ASP A 179 27.15 51.54 -26.47
N PRO A 180 27.91 52.09 -27.44
CA PRO A 180 29.36 51.97 -27.48
C PRO A 180 30.06 52.66 -26.30
N GLY A 181 29.35 53.54 -25.56
CA GLY A 181 29.87 54.24 -24.40
C GLY A 181 29.83 53.45 -23.09
N ARG A 182 29.10 52.33 -23.01
CA ARG A 182 28.93 51.55 -21.76
C ARG A 182 28.82 50.06 -22.07
N TRP A 183 29.57 49.22 -21.34
CA TRP A 183 29.41 47.76 -21.44
C TRP A 183 28.24 47.28 -20.59
N ARG A 184 27.02 47.40 -21.13
CA ARG A 184 25.77 47.06 -20.42
C ARG A 184 25.50 45.55 -20.33
N ILE A 185 26.10 44.75 -21.20
CA ILE A 185 25.89 43.30 -21.24
C ILE A 185 26.36 42.64 -19.93
N GLY A 186 27.52 43.05 -19.39
CA GLY A 186 28.01 42.50 -18.11
C GLY A 186 27.04 42.72 -16.96
N LEU A 187 26.49 43.93 -16.81
CA LEU A 187 25.48 44.17 -15.77
C LEU A 187 24.16 43.43 -16.04
N LEU A 188 23.74 43.31 -17.31
CA LEU A 188 22.57 42.51 -17.67
C LEU A 188 22.73 41.05 -17.22
N SER A 189 23.91 40.46 -17.41
CA SER A 189 24.23 39.10 -16.96
C SER A 189 23.97 38.91 -15.47
N VAL A 190 24.45 39.85 -14.65
CA VAL A 190 24.23 39.83 -13.20
C VAL A 190 22.75 40.01 -12.86
N LEU A 191 22.05 40.90 -13.58
CA LEU A 191 20.62 41.15 -13.38
C LEU A 191 19.76 39.92 -13.73
N LEU A 192 20.09 39.18 -14.79
CA LEU A 192 19.40 37.94 -15.18
C LEU A 192 19.51 36.89 -14.07
N ASP A 193 20.70 36.66 -13.55
CA ASP A 193 20.95 35.66 -12.51
C ASP A 193 20.35 36.06 -11.17
N ALA A 194 20.41 37.34 -10.81
CA ALA A 194 19.72 37.86 -9.63
C ALA A 194 18.20 37.68 -9.77
N ALA A 195 17.64 37.89 -10.96
CA ALA A 195 16.21 37.71 -11.22
C ALA A 195 15.82 36.22 -11.16
N SER A 196 16.66 35.32 -11.68
CA SER A 196 16.49 33.86 -11.52
C SER A 196 16.46 33.47 -10.04
N ALA A 197 17.35 34.03 -9.21
CA ALA A 197 17.32 33.82 -7.77
C ALA A 197 16.03 34.38 -7.14
N ALA A 198 15.62 35.60 -7.48
CA ALA A 198 14.43 36.23 -6.94
C ALA A 198 13.12 35.50 -7.30
N LEU A 199 13.03 34.92 -8.50
CA LEU A 199 11.94 34.05 -8.95
C LEU A 199 11.86 32.74 -8.13
N ARG A 200 13.02 32.23 -7.69
CA ARG A 200 13.13 31.06 -6.80
C ARG A 200 13.02 31.40 -5.31
N GLY A 201 12.64 32.63 -4.96
CA GLY A 201 12.46 33.09 -3.58
C GLY A 201 13.74 33.55 -2.89
N GLY A 202 14.82 33.75 -3.63
CA GLY A 202 16.07 34.35 -3.17
C GLY A 202 15.98 35.87 -2.93
N PRO A 203 17.14 36.55 -2.77
CA PRO A 203 17.22 37.98 -2.47
C PRO A 203 16.45 38.85 -3.48
N ARG A 204 15.89 39.97 -3.01
CA ARG A 204 15.30 40.99 -3.88
C ARG A 204 16.39 41.85 -4.50
N ILE A 205 16.04 42.62 -5.53
CA ILE A 205 16.98 43.42 -6.31
C ILE A 205 16.65 44.90 -6.14
N VAL A 206 17.66 45.68 -5.82
CA VAL A 206 17.66 47.14 -5.95
C VAL A 206 18.50 47.51 -7.17
N LEU A 207 17.87 48.07 -8.20
CA LEU A 207 18.57 48.57 -9.38
C LEU A 207 18.71 50.09 -9.29
N VAL A 208 19.92 50.58 -9.11
CA VAL A 208 20.23 52.01 -9.16
C VAL A 208 20.29 52.44 -10.62
N ALA A 209 19.37 53.31 -11.02
CA ALA A 209 19.26 53.84 -12.38
C ALA A 209 19.39 55.36 -12.42
N ASP A 210 19.91 55.90 -13.53
CA ASP A 210 20.03 57.34 -13.78
C ASP A 210 18.65 57.98 -14.00
N SER A 211 17.67 57.22 -14.47
CA SER A 211 16.28 57.65 -14.64
C SER A 211 15.28 56.48 -14.63
N ALA A 212 13.98 56.79 -14.53
CA ALA A 212 12.91 55.79 -14.67
C ALA A 212 12.87 55.20 -16.09
N GLU A 213 13.27 55.96 -17.11
CA GLU A 213 13.44 55.47 -18.49
C GLU A 213 14.54 54.42 -18.58
N SER A 214 15.71 54.67 -17.97
CA SER A 214 16.80 53.69 -17.95
C SER A 214 16.41 52.43 -17.18
N ALA A 215 15.74 52.59 -16.03
CA ALA A 215 15.17 51.47 -15.28
C ALA A 215 14.21 50.62 -16.12
N ALA A 216 13.31 51.25 -16.88
CA ALA A 216 12.39 50.54 -17.76
C ALA A 216 13.11 49.79 -18.89
N LEU A 217 14.19 50.36 -19.45
CA LEU A 217 15.03 49.69 -20.47
C LEU A 217 15.76 48.46 -19.92
N TRP A 218 16.30 48.53 -18.69
CA TRP A 218 16.90 47.36 -18.03
C TRP A 218 15.90 46.24 -17.78
N ILE A 219 14.72 46.56 -17.26
CA ILE A 219 13.66 45.57 -17.06
C ILE A 219 13.17 45.02 -18.41
N GLY A 220 13.08 45.86 -19.44
CA GLY A 220 12.79 45.46 -20.82
C GLY A 220 13.83 44.50 -21.40
N ALA A 221 15.12 44.77 -21.18
CA ALA A 221 16.22 43.92 -21.60
C ALA A 221 16.16 42.53 -20.94
N LEU A 222 15.97 42.49 -19.62
CA LEU A 222 15.77 41.23 -18.90
C LEU A 222 14.56 40.47 -19.43
N ALA A 223 13.40 41.14 -19.52
CA ALA A 223 12.16 40.51 -19.93
C ALA A 223 12.22 39.95 -21.36
N SER A 224 13.02 40.57 -22.24
CA SER A 224 13.21 40.11 -23.63
C SER A 224 13.97 38.79 -23.72
N LEU A 225 14.85 38.47 -22.76
CA LEU A 225 15.67 37.25 -22.76
C LEU A 225 14.97 36.04 -22.13
N THR A 226 13.67 36.12 -21.94
CA THR A 226 12.83 35.01 -21.48
C THR A 226 11.45 35.11 -22.12
N SER A 227 10.62 34.08 -21.90
CA SER A 227 9.29 34.05 -22.48
C SER A 227 8.34 35.07 -21.83
N PRO A 228 7.29 35.52 -22.54
CA PRO A 228 6.29 36.45 -21.98
C PRO A 228 5.68 35.98 -20.66
N SER A 229 5.36 34.69 -20.51
CA SER A 229 4.83 34.12 -19.26
C SER A 229 5.82 34.17 -18.11
N THR A 230 7.09 33.83 -18.36
CA THR A 230 8.13 33.96 -17.33
C THR A 230 8.32 35.41 -16.91
N ALA A 231 8.29 36.34 -17.87
CA ALA A 231 8.35 37.78 -17.58
C ALA A 231 7.14 38.27 -16.76
N ARG A 232 5.95 37.65 -16.88
CA ARG A 232 4.78 37.94 -16.01
C ARG A 232 4.95 37.45 -14.58
N CYS A 233 5.85 36.51 -14.32
CA CYS A 233 6.14 36.10 -12.94
C CYS A 233 7.03 37.11 -12.21
N LEU A 234 7.67 38.03 -12.93
CA LEU A 234 8.62 38.99 -12.37
C LEU A 234 7.93 40.28 -11.95
N SER A 235 7.83 40.49 -10.63
CA SER A 235 7.23 41.70 -10.05
C SER A 235 8.27 42.81 -9.93
N PHE A 236 7.99 44.01 -10.42
CA PHE A 236 8.96 45.12 -10.44
C PHE A 236 8.31 46.48 -10.15
N SER A 237 9.15 47.47 -9.82
CA SER A 237 8.79 48.88 -9.79
C SER A 237 9.92 49.71 -10.41
N VAL A 238 9.61 50.50 -11.43
CA VAL A 238 10.62 51.29 -12.20
C VAL A 238 11.09 52.56 -11.46
N TYR A 239 10.44 52.93 -10.36
CA TYR A 239 10.84 54.08 -9.55
C TYR A 239 10.34 53.97 -8.11
N GLU A 240 11.27 53.95 -7.17
CA GLU A 240 11.04 54.02 -5.72
C GLU A 240 12.11 54.90 -5.06
N ARG A 241 11.85 55.34 -3.84
CA ARG A 241 12.87 55.99 -3.00
C ARG A 241 13.47 54.96 -2.03
N ALA A 242 14.75 55.10 -1.67
CA ALA A 242 15.44 54.14 -0.79
C ALA A 242 14.68 53.92 0.53
N GLY A 243 14.14 54.98 1.13
CA GLY A 243 13.37 54.89 2.36
C GLY A 243 12.06 54.08 2.29
N ALA A 244 11.57 53.75 1.08
CA ALA A 244 10.35 52.97 0.88
C ALA A 244 10.60 51.48 0.60
N LEU A 245 11.86 51.06 0.43
CA LEU A 245 12.21 49.72 -0.07
C LEU A 245 11.64 48.58 0.78
N ALA A 246 11.68 48.69 2.11
CA ALA A 246 11.13 47.67 3.00
C ALA A 246 9.66 47.39 2.70
N THR A 247 8.83 48.44 2.65
CA THR A 247 7.41 48.33 2.32
C THR A 247 7.15 47.86 0.90
N VAL A 248 8.00 48.25 -0.06
CA VAL A 248 7.91 47.83 -1.47
C VAL A 248 8.13 46.32 -1.59
N PHE A 249 9.15 45.78 -0.92
CA PHE A 249 9.43 44.35 -0.91
C PHE A 249 8.39 43.54 -0.14
N GLU A 250 7.89 44.05 0.99
CA GLU A 250 6.75 43.45 1.72
C GLU A 250 5.50 43.32 0.84
N ARG A 251 5.30 44.25 -0.11
CA ARG A 251 4.19 44.22 -1.06
C ARG A 251 4.39 43.24 -2.23
N GLY A 252 5.53 42.58 -2.31
CA GLY A 252 5.81 41.53 -3.29
C GLY A 252 6.62 41.99 -4.52
N VAL A 253 7.14 43.22 -4.54
CA VAL A 253 8.08 43.63 -5.60
C VAL A 253 9.38 42.85 -5.47
N GLN A 254 9.91 42.38 -6.60
CA GLN A 254 11.19 41.66 -6.66
C GLN A 254 12.33 42.56 -7.12
N ILE A 255 12.05 43.45 -8.09
CA ILE A 255 13.01 44.43 -8.61
C ILE A 255 12.50 45.84 -8.32
N ALA A 256 13.16 46.57 -7.44
CA ALA A 256 12.86 47.97 -7.16
C ALA A 256 13.96 48.87 -7.73
N CYS A 257 13.60 49.77 -8.63
CA CYS A 257 14.54 50.72 -9.19
C CYS A 257 14.57 52.01 -8.38
N VAL A 258 15.75 52.49 -8.02
CA VAL A 258 15.93 53.71 -7.22
C VAL A 258 16.78 54.74 -7.98
N PRO A 259 16.53 56.04 -7.79
CA PRO A 259 17.35 57.07 -8.40
C PRO A 259 18.75 57.09 -7.76
N ARG A 260 19.76 57.47 -8.54
CA ARG A 260 21.15 57.59 -8.05
C ARG A 260 21.33 58.50 -6.83
N SER A 261 20.46 59.50 -6.65
CA SER A 261 20.47 60.37 -5.47
C SER A 261 20.33 59.59 -4.15
N ASP A 262 19.76 58.40 -4.21
CA ASP A 262 19.41 57.60 -3.04
C ASP A 262 20.47 56.52 -2.71
N VAL A 263 21.54 56.41 -3.51
CA VAL A 263 22.65 55.47 -3.24
C VAL A 263 23.21 55.59 -1.82
N PRO A 264 23.43 56.80 -1.25
CA PRO A 264 23.92 56.93 0.12
C PRO A 264 22.99 56.38 1.20
N ASP A 265 21.70 56.24 0.89
CA ASP A 265 20.66 55.75 1.81
C ASP A 265 20.43 54.23 1.69
N LEU A 266 21.10 53.56 0.74
CA LEU A 266 21.05 52.11 0.59
C LEU A 266 21.97 51.44 1.62
N SER A 267 21.50 50.31 2.17
CA SER A 267 22.27 49.51 3.12
C SER A 267 22.63 48.17 2.48
N PRO A 268 23.93 47.84 2.33
CA PRO A 268 24.37 46.56 1.79
C PRO A 268 23.88 45.35 2.62
N ASP A 269 23.64 45.53 3.92
CA ASP A 269 23.27 44.46 4.85
C ASP A 269 21.74 44.17 4.88
N ALA A 270 20.94 44.86 4.07
CA ALA A 270 19.49 44.82 4.15
C ALA A 270 18.83 43.61 3.44
N GLY A 271 19.61 42.61 3.03
CA GLY A 271 19.11 41.35 2.47
C GLY A 271 18.61 41.42 1.03
N TYR A 272 18.97 42.47 0.29
CA TYR A 272 18.75 42.61 -1.15
C TYR A 272 20.09 42.77 -1.88
N ALA A 273 20.12 42.39 -3.16
CA ALA A 273 21.26 42.64 -4.04
C ALA A 273 21.16 44.07 -4.61
N VAL A 274 22.27 44.81 -4.59
CA VAL A 274 22.36 46.15 -5.17
C VAL A 274 23.15 46.10 -6.46
N LEU A 275 22.52 46.53 -7.55
CA LEU A 275 23.10 46.64 -8.88
C LEU A 275 23.06 48.09 -9.32
N ASP A 276 24.17 48.65 -9.79
CA ASP A 276 24.28 50.03 -10.25
C ASP A 276 24.57 50.10 -11.75
N GLU A 277 23.72 50.78 -12.52
CA GLU A 277 23.89 50.86 -13.98
C GLU A 277 25.15 51.55 -14.51
N ARG A 278 25.95 52.18 -13.64
CA ARG A 278 27.26 52.74 -13.95
C ARG A 278 28.41 51.83 -13.53
N GLU A 279 28.13 50.74 -12.83
CA GLU A 279 29.15 49.80 -12.40
C GLU A 279 29.56 48.85 -13.53
N MET A 280 30.75 48.27 -13.37
CA MET A 280 31.18 47.10 -14.11
C MET A 280 31.35 45.99 -13.06
N PRO A 281 30.41 45.05 -12.96
CA PRO A 281 30.52 43.97 -11.99
C PRO A 281 31.58 42.95 -12.42
N ASP A 282 32.13 42.24 -11.45
CA ASP A 282 32.99 41.09 -11.72
C ASP A 282 32.11 39.89 -12.04
N LEU A 283 32.28 39.32 -13.25
CA LEU A 283 31.44 38.22 -13.71
C LEU A 283 31.94 36.86 -13.20
N GLY A 284 30.99 36.08 -12.70
CA GLY A 284 31.19 34.71 -12.26
C GLY A 284 31.05 33.67 -13.38
N GLU A 285 31.26 32.40 -13.02
CA GLU A 285 31.17 31.24 -13.91
C GLU A 285 30.14 30.23 -13.36
N VAL A 286 29.41 29.56 -14.25
CA VAL A 286 28.39 28.58 -13.85
C VAL A 286 29.05 27.40 -13.12
N GLY A 287 28.61 27.14 -11.89
CA GLY A 287 29.24 26.14 -11.00
C GLY A 287 30.59 26.56 -10.42
N GLY A 288 31.05 27.78 -10.69
CA GLY A 288 32.30 28.38 -10.23
C GLY A 288 32.08 29.52 -9.24
N GLN A 289 32.78 30.64 -9.46
CA GLN A 289 32.64 31.84 -8.62
C GLN A 289 31.33 32.58 -8.93
N PRO A 290 30.68 33.19 -7.92
CA PRO A 290 29.54 34.07 -8.16
C PRO A 290 29.98 35.38 -8.83
N HIS A 291 29.02 36.08 -9.45
CA HIS A 291 29.18 37.49 -9.79
C HIS A 291 29.32 38.32 -8.52
N GLU A 292 30.11 39.39 -8.58
CA GLU A 292 30.30 40.35 -7.49
C GLU A 292 30.01 41.78 -7.98
N THR A 293 29.08 42.47 -7.29
CA THR A 293 28.78 43.89 -7.56
C THR A 293 29.70 44.80 -6.76
N GLN A 294 29.81 46.09 -7.11
CA GLN A 294 30.62 47.05 -6.35
C GLN A 294 30.11 47.26 -4.92
N ALA A 295 28.82 46.99 -4.69
CA ALA A 295 28.20 46.99 -3.37
C ALA A 295 28.51 45.71 -2.55
N GLY A 296 29.26 44.75 -3.12
CA GLY A 296 29.62 43.48 -2.50
C GLY A 296 28.52 42.42 -2.56
N SER A 297 27.52 42.58 -3.44
CA SER A 297 26.47 41.56 -3.61
C SER A 297 27.02 40.37 -4.39
N LEU A 298 26.92 39.17 -3.80
CA LEU A 298 27.33 37.91 -4.44
C LEU A 298 26.13 37.22 -5.08
N ILE A 299 26.18 36.99 -6.39
CA ILE A 299 25.07 36.43 -7.18
C ILE A 299 25.56 35.21 -7.96
N VAL A 300 24.98 34.05 -7.70
CA VAL A 300 25.39 32.79 -8.34
C VAL A 300 25.12 32.86 -9.85
N ALA A 301 26.16 32.60 -10.65
CA ALA A 301 26.03 32.56 -12.11
C ALA A 301 25.15 31.38 -12.56
N THR A 302 24.28 31.61 -13.54
CA THR A 302 23.42 30.57 -14.13
C THR A 302 23.61 30.48 -15.65
N ALA A 303 23.15 29.38 -16.24
CA ALA A 303 23.16 29.22 -17.70
C ALA A 303 22.39 30.33 -18.43
N TRP A 304 21.48 31.05 -17.75
CA TRP A 304 20.75 32.16 -18.36
C TRP A 304 21.70 33.29 -18.77
N SER A 305 22.58 33.73 -17.87
CA SER A 305 23.51 34.81 -18.15
C SER A 305 24.65 34.38 -19.07
N GLU A 306 25.09 33.13 -18.98
CA GLU A 306 26.08 32.52 -19.86
C GLU A 306 25.59 32.52 -21.31
N LEU A 307 24.39 31.96 -21.57
CA LEU A 307 23.77 31.98 -22.89
C LEU A 307 23.52 33.41 -23.38
N ALA A 308 23.05 34.31 -22.51
CA ALA A 308 22.77 35.69 -22.87
C ALA A 308 24.03 36.46 -23.32
N GLN A 309 25.17 36.30 -22.62
CA GLN A 309 26.42 36.97 -22.99
C GLN A 309 26.84 36.63 -24.42
N SER A 310 26.73 35.36 -24.78
CA SER A 310 27.18 34.85 -26.07
C SER A 310 26.16 35.12 -27.19
N VAL A 311 24.85 35.17 -26.88
CA VAL A 311 23.84 35.61 -27.85
C VAL A 311 23.96 37.12 -28.14
N LEU A 312 24.32 37.91 -27.13
CA LEU A 312 24.46 39.37 -27.21
C LEU A 312 25.82 39.84 -27.75
N LEU A 313 26.47 39.07 -28.63
CA LEU A 313 27.72 39.49 -29.27
C LEU A 313 27.56 40.69 -30.21
N ASN A 314 26.45 40.75 -30.95
CA ASN A 314 26.09 41.89 -31.79
C ASN A 314 24.56 41.99 -31.95
N ALA A 315 24.09 43.18 -32.36
CA ALA A 315 22.66 43.47 -32.45
C ALA A 315 21.91 42.56 -33.43
N ALA A 316 22.53 42.11 -34.52
CA ALA A 316 21.86 41.29 -35.53
C ALA A 316 21.63 39.86 -35.05
N THR A 317 22.65 39.22 -34.45
CA THR A 317 22.52 37.87 -33.88
C THR A 317 21.59 37.87 -32.66
N ALA A 318 21.66 38.92 -31.83
CA ALA A 318 20.75 39.12 -30.72
C ALA A 318 19.29 39.23 -31.20
N ALA A 319 19.02 40.06 -32.21
CA ALA A 319 17.67 40.20 -32.76
C ALA A 319 17.10 38.87 -33.29
N ALA A 320 17.93 38.07 -33.98
CA ALA A 320 17.54 36.76 -34.48
C ALA A 320 17.20 35.78 -33.34
N ALA A 321 18.05 35.70 -32.32
CA ALA A 321 17.84 34.83 -31.18
C ALA A 321 16.59 35.21 -30.36
N LEU A 322 16.35 36.51 -30.14
CA LEU A 322 15.15 36.98 -29.45
C LEU A 322 13.87 36.70 -30.24
N ALA A 323 13.92 36.79 -31.57
CA ALA A 323 12.78 36.44 -32.42
C ALA A 323 12.48 34.93 -32.40
N GLU A 324 13.52 34.08 -32.46
CA GLU A 324 13.37 32.62 -32.31
C GLU A 324 12.87 32.24 -30.92
N LEU A 325 13.34 32.91 -29.87
CA LEU A 325 12.85 32.71 -28.50
C LEU A 325 11.33 32.92 -28.41
N ASP A 326 10.83 34.00 -29.01
CA ASP A 326 9.40 34.31 -29.02
C ASP A 326 8.60 33.28 -29.85
N ASP A 327 9.11 32.84 -31.00
CA ASP A 327 8.49 31.77 -31.83
C ASP A 327 8.39 30.45 -31.05
N ILE A 328 9.49 30.02 -30.41
CA ILE A 328 9.55 28.80 -29.61
C ILE A 328 8.54 28.88 -28.45
N SER A 329 8.50 30.02 -27.75
CA SER A 329 7.60 30.23 -26.62
C SER A 329 6.13 30.16 -27.06
N ALA A 330 5.80 30.73 -28.22
CA ALA A 330 4.45 30.67 -28.78
C ALA A 330 4.03 29.26 -29.20
N ARG A 331 4.95 28.45 -29.76
CA ARG A 331 4.68 27.08 -30.22
C ARG A 331 4.47 26.10 -29.08
N VAL A 332 5.37 26.12 -28.10
CA VAL A 332 5.35 25.16 -26.99
C VAL A 332 4.34 25.58 -25.93
N GLY A 333 3.96 26.86 -25.88
CA GLY A 333 3.09 27.34 -24.83
C GLY A 333 3.86 27.51 -23.52
N ASP A 334 3.41 28.50 -22.76
CA ASP A 334 4.29 29.29 -21.92
C ASP A 334 4.30 28.77 -20.47
N THR A 335 4.75 27.51 -20.31
CA THR A 335 4.52 26.67 -19.12
C THR A 335 5.79 26.23 -18.37
N GLY A 336 6.97 26.45 -18.94
CA GLY A 336 8.25 26.12 -18.32
C GLY A 336 8.74 27.26 -17.42
N ARG A 337 8.95 26.99 -16.13
CA ARG A 337 9.38 28.01 -15.15
C ARG A 337 10.86 28.40 -15.24
N GLU A 338 11.66 27.69 -16.04
CA GLU A 338 13.09 27.99 -16.19
C GLU A 338 13.29 29.14 -17.18
N PRO A 339 13.75 30.34 -16.74
CA PRO A 339 13.81 31.50 -17.61
C PRO A 339 14.78 31.35 -18.78
N ALA A 340 15.83 30.54 -18.63
CA ALA A 340 16.83 30.29 -19.66
C ALA A 340 16.37 29.35 -20.78
N TRP A 341 15.34 28.53 -20.55
CA TRP A 341 14.98 27.44 -21.47
C TRP A 341 14.60 27.92 -22.89
N PRO A 342 13.77 28.97 -23.07
CA PRO A 342 13.45 29.48 -24.39
C PRO A 342 14.68 29.96 -25.17
N LEU A 343 15.63 30.59 -24.47
CA LEU A 343 16.89 31.06 -25.07
C LEU A 343 17.79 29.89 -25.46
N ALA A 344 17.88 28.86 -24.61
CA ALA A 344 18.63 27.64 -24.90
C ALA A 344 18.10 26.92 -26.16
N MET A 345 16.77 26.77 -26.28
CA MET A 345 16.18 26.22 -27.50
C MET A 345 16.44 27.08 -28.75
N ALA A 346 16.44 28.41 -28.62
CA ALA A 346 16.78 29.32 -29.72
C ALA A 346 18.25 29.13 -30.16
N VAL A 347 19.17 28.98 -29.20
CA VAL A 347 20.59 28.66 -29.47
C VAL A 347 20.72 27.34 -30.23
N LEU A 348 20.01 26.29 -29.82
CA LEU A 348 20.03 25.00 -30.54
C LEU A 348 19.46 25.10 -31.96
N ARG A 349 18.40 25.89 -32.17
CA ARG A 349 17.84 26.13 -33.51
C ARG A 349 18.77 26.93 -34.42
N LEU A 350 19.49 27.87 -33.84
CA LEU A 350 20.45 28.74 -34.51
C LEU A 350 21.89 28.21 -34.36
N ALA A 351 22.04 26.88 -34.39
CA ALA A 351 23.31 26.18 -34.28
C ALA A 351 24.42 26.71 -35.21
N GLU A 352 24.07 27.20 -36.41
CA GLU A 352 25.03 27.79 -37.35
C GLU A 352 25.64 29.12 -36.84
N LEU A 353 24.91 29.84 -35.99
CA LEU A 353 25.33 31.11 -35.40
C LEU A 353 26.00 30.93 -34.03
N PHE A 354 25.58 29.93 -33.26
CA PHE A 354 25.96 29.74 -31.85
C PHE A 354 26.50 28.33 -31.57
N GLY A 355 27.23 27.75 -32.52
CA GLY A 355 27.70 26.36 -32.46
C GLY A 355 28.60 26.04 -31.26
N ASP A 356 29.24 27.06 -30.68
CA ASP A 356 30.08 26.99 -29.48
C ASP A 356 29.29 26.91 -28.17
N LEU A 357 27.97 27.17 -28.19
CA LEU A 357 27.09 27.16 -27.00
C LEU A 357 26.17 25.94 -26.92
N GLN A 358 26.36 24.96 -27.81
CA GLN A 358 25.43 23.84 -27.91
C GLN A 358 25.41 22.98 -26.66
N ASP A 359 26.55 22.81 -25.99
CA ASP A 359 26.66 21.96 -24.80
C ASP A 359 25.93 22.61 -23.61
N GLU A 360 26.09 23.91 -23.42
CA GLU A 360 25.41 24.71 -22.40
C GLU A 360 23.90 24.75 -22.66
N ALA A 361 23.49 24.99 -23.90
CA ALA A 361 22.08 25.01 -24.28
C ALA A 361 21.43 23.62 -24.13
N ALA A 362 22.11 22.55 -24.55
CA ALA A 362 21.63 21.17 -24.39
C ALA A 362 21.47 20.81 -22.91
N ALA A 363 22.37 21.27 -22.03
CA ALA A 363 22.24 21.05 -20.59
C ALA A 363 20.95 21.68 -20.02
N VAL A 364 20.62 22.92 -20.41
CA VAL A 364 19.38 23.58 -20.00
C VAL A 364 18.16 22.84 -20.53
N VAL A 365 18.13 22.50 -21.83
CA VAL A 365 17.00 21.81 -22.47
C VAL A 365 16.77 20.43 -21.84
N LYS A 366 17.85 19.70 -21.58
CA LYS A 366 17.80 18.39 -20.92
C LYS A 366 17.13 18.45 -19.54
N MET A 367 17.50 19.43 -18.72
CA MET A 367 17.04 19.54 -17.33
C MET A 367 15.67 20.22 -17.19
N HIS A 368 15.32 21.14 -18.08
CA HIS A 368 14.23 22.09 -17.84
C HIS A 368 13.15 22.14 -18.93
N SER A 369 13.11 21.17 -19.85
CA SER A 369 12.08 21.14 -20.89
C SER A 369 10.66 21.06 -20.33
N PRO A 370 9.73 21.93 -20.80
CA PRO A 370 8.35 21.94 -20.35
C PRO A 370 7.56 20.75 -20.91
N ASP A 371 6.53 20.34 -20.18
CA ASP A 371 5.53 19.34 -20.58
C ASP A 371 5.00 19.53 -21.99
N ALA A 372 4.69 20.76 -22.36
CA ALA A 372 4.04 21.06 -23.61
C ALA A 372 4.95 20.84 -24.84
N LEU A 373 6.27 20.69 -24.64
CA LEU A 373 7.22 20.38 -25.72
C LEU A 373 6.84 19.09 -26.46
N ARG A 374 6.22 18.12 -25.77
CA ARG A 374 5.76 16.86 -26.37
C ARG A 374 4.74 17.04 -27.52
N HIS A 375 4.11 18.20 -27.61
CA HIS A 375 3.11 18.51 -28.63
C HIS A 375 3.72 19.17 -29.88
N ASP A 376 5.02 19.51 -29.86
CA ASP A 376 5.74 20.04 -31.01
C ASP A 376 6.84 19.07 -31.45
N GLU A 377 6.56 18.28 -32.49
CA GLU A 377 7.45 17.21 -32.97
C GLU A 377 8.83 17.73 -33.40
N GLN A 378 8.90 18.92 -34.02
CA GLN A 378 10.15 19.47 -34.52
C GLN A 378 11.06 19.91 -33.37
N LEU A 379 10.51 20.64 -32.39
CA LEU A 379 11.26 21.11 -31.25
C LEU A 379 11.64 19.96 -30.31
N LEU A 380 10.75 18.97 -30.15
CA LEU A 380 11.06 17.75 -29.41
C LEU A 380 12.19 16.96 -30.07
N SER A 381 12.16 16.80 -31.40
CA SER A 381 13.23 16.12 -32.12
C SER A 381 14.57 16.83 -31.98
N LEU A 382 14.58 18.17 -31.98
CA LEU A 382 15.80 18.96 -31.76
C LEU A 382 16.33 18.80 -30.32
N ALA A 383 15.45 18.82 -29.33
CA ALA A 383 15.83 18.57 -27.94
C ALA A 383 16.46 17.17 -27.79
N LEU A 384 15.84 16.14 -28.37
CA LEU A 384 16.35 14.76 -28.35
C LEU A 384 17.70 14.63 -29.07
N SER A 385 17.86 15.23 -30.25
CA SER A 385 19.13 15.16 -31.01
C SER A 385 20.27 15.86 -30.28
N SER A 386 20.01 16.98 -29.60
CA SER A 386 21.02 17.69 -28.79
C SER A 386 21.59 16.84 -27.65
N MET A 387 20.86 15.82 -27.19
CA MET A 387 21.34 14.88 -26.17
C MET A 387 22.19 13.73 -26.75
N GLY A 388 22.58 13.80 -28.03
CA GLY A 388 23.31 12.73 -28.72
C GLY A 388 22.47 11.47 -28.97
N ARG A 389 21.15 11.60 -28.86
CA ARG A 389 20.20 10.50 -29.05
C ARG A 389 19.65 10.57 -30.46
N ASP A 390 20.48 10.19 -31.43
CA ASP A 390 20.00 9.99 -32.79
C ASP A 390 18.83 9.00 -32.80
N ASN A 391 17.85 9.27 -33.66
CA ASN A 391 16.70 8.39 -33.86
C ASN A 391 17.08 7.00 -34.42
N GLY A 392 18.37 6.74 -34.73
CA GLY A 392 18.87 5.53 -35.38
C GLY A 392 19.42 4.41 -34.49
N GLY A 393 19.44 4.56 -33.16
CA GLY A 393 19.91 3.49 -32.24
C GLY A 393 18.86 2.41 -31.97
N GLY A 394 19.26 1.13 -31.85
CA GLY A 394 18.37 0.01 -31.49
C GLY A 394 17.85 0.06 -30.04
N ALA A 395 17.03 -0.90 -29.63
CA ALA A 395 16.37 -0.90 -28.31
C ALA A 395 17.38 -1.00 -27.15
N VAL A 396 18.52 -1.68 -27.36
CA VAL A 396 19.63 -1.77 -26.40
C VAL A 396 20.18 -0.39 -26.03
N GLN A 397 20.41 0.44 -27.04
CA GLN A 397 20.96 1.78 -26.85
C GLN A 397 19.94 2.67 -26.14
N ALA A 398 18.68 2.64 -26.59
CA ALA A 398 17.59 3.40 -25.96
C ALA A 398 17.42 3.05 -24.47
N TRP A 399 17.53 1.77 -24.12
CA TRP A 399 17.50 1.32 -22.72
C TRP A 399 18.71 1.84 -21.92
N GLY A 400 19.92 1.76 -22.49
CA GLY A 400 21.12 2.30 -21.85
C GLY A 400 21.05 3.82 -21.62
N ASP A 401 20.48 4.55 -22.57
CA ASP A 401 20.34 6.01 -22.48
C ASP A 401 19.27 6.41 -21.45
N LEU A 402 18.21 5.62 -21.28
CA LEU A 402 17.22 5.81 -20.21
C LEU A 402 17.82 5.65 -18.81
N GLN A 403 18.76 4.72 -18.63
CA GLN A 403 19.34 4.44 -17.32
C GLN A 403 20.34 5.50 -16.83
N ARG A 404 20.98 6.24 -17.74
CA ARG A 404 22.13 7.11 -17.43
C ARG A 404 21.76 8.57 -17.21
N VAL A 405 20.49 8.94 -17.36
CA VAL A 405 20.14 10.33 -17.60
C VAL A 405 19.15 10.87 -16.57
N ASP A 406 19.58 11.95 -15.94
CA ASP A 406 18.72 12.88 -15.23
C ASP A 406 18.20 13.91 -16.24
N VAL A 407 16.88 13.95 -16.42
CA VAL A 407 16.15 14.76 -17.41
C VAL A 407 14.85 15.24 -16.81
N SER A 408 14.29 16.32 -17.38
CA SER A 408 12.91 16.72 -17.10
C SER A 408 11.91 15.56 -17.31
N PRO A 409 10.80 15.51 -16.54
CA PRO A 409 9.79 14.46 -16.66
C PRO A 409 9.26 14.28 -18.09
N SER A 410 9.02 15.38 -18.82
CA SER A 410 8.51 15.39 -20.20
C SER A 410 9.44 14.70 -21.17
N ILE A 411 10.75 14.97 -21.03
CA ILE A 411 11.77 14.30 -21.82
C ILE A 411 11.88 12.84 -21.41
N ARG A 412 11.79 12.54 -20.11
CA ARG A 412 11.81 11.16 -19.60
C ARG A 412 10.69 10.31 -20.19
N ASP A 413 9.45 10.79 -20.13
CA ASP A 413 8.28 10.12 -20.72
C ASP A 413 8.45 9.90 -22.23
N THR A 414 8.97 10.91 -22.94
CA THR A 414 9.27 10.79 -24.37
C THR A 414 10.30 9.69 -24.64
N LEU A 415 11.39 9.65 -23.87
CA LEU A 415 12.45 8.66 -24.02
C LEU A 415 11.96 7.24 -23.72
N ILE A 416 11.04 7.10 -22.76
CA ILE A 416 10.36 5.85 -22.46
C ILE A 416 9.56 5.39 -23.69
N ASN A 417 8.79 6.28 -24.31
CA ASN A 417 8.03 5.96 -25.52
C ASN A 417 8.94 5.59 -26.71
N VAL A 418 10.07 6.30 -26.88
CA VAL A 418 11.08 5.96 -27.90
C VAL A 418 11.67 4.57 -27.64
N TYR A 419 12.00 4.25 -26.39
CA TYR A 419 12.48 2.91 -26.02
C TYR A 419 11.43 1.83 -26.33
N ILE A 420 10.17 2.04 -25.93
CA ILE A 420 9.10 1.09 -26.15
C ILE A 420 8.90 0.86 -27.66
N ALA A 421 8.79 1.93 -28.45
CA ALA A 421 8.67 1.84 -29.91
C ALA A 421 9.80 0.96 -30.50
N ARG A 422 11.05 1.22 -30.12
CA ARG A 422 12.20 0.45 -30.58
C ARG A 422 12.16 -1.00 -30.10
N ALA A 423 11.74 -1.24 -28.86
CA ALA A 423 11.63 -2.59 -28.30
C ALA A 423 10.56 -3.44 -28.99
N LEU A 424 9.51 -2.82 -29.56
CA LEU A 424 8.49 -3.50 -30.35
C LEU A 424 9.03 -3.98 -31.71
N ASP A 425 9.90 -3.19 -32.34
CA ASP A 425 10.40 -3.46 -33.69
C ASP A 425 11.70 -4.28 -33.72
N ASP A 426 12.54 -4.23 -32.66
CA ASP A 426 13.88 -4.82 -32.61
C ASP A 426 13.85 -6.35 -32.38
N PRO A 427 14.19 -7.19 -33.39
CA PRO A 427 14.21 -8.65 -33.24
C PRO A 427 15.37 -9.16 -32.38
N GLU A 428 16.53 -8.48 -32.41
CA GLU A 428 17.69 -8.86 -31.61
C GLU A 428 17.43 -8.63 -30.13
N TRP A 429 16.75 -7.52 -29.80
CA TRP A 429 16.32 -7.22 -28.43
C TRP A 429 15.38 -8.29 -27.87
N ARG A 430 14.43 -8.78 -28.69
CA ARG A 430 13.51 -9.87 -28.32
C ARG A 430 14.22 -11.21 -28.14
N ALA A 431 15.29 -11.46 -28.90
CA ALA A 431 16.07 -12.69 -28.83
C ALA A 431 16.95 -12.80 -27.56
N ARG A 432 17.21 -11.69 -26.85
CA ARG A 432 18.00 -11.70 -25.62
C ARG A 432 17.34 -12.51 -24.52
N THR A 433 18.16 -13.19 -23.72
CA THR A 433 17.72 -13.96 -22.55
C THR A 433 17.36 -13.04 -21.38
N GLY A 434 16.39 -13.49 -20.55
CA GLY A 434 15.87 -12.73 -19.41
C GLY A 434 14.75 -11.74 -19.78
N PRO A 435 14.02 -11.23 -18.78
CA PRO A 435 12.82 -10.41 -19.02
C PRO A 435 13.17 -9.12 -19.75
N MET A 436 12.35 -8.74 -20.73
CA MET A 436 12.46 -7.42 -21.35
C MET A 436 12.13 -6.36 -20.28
N PRO A 437 13.03 -5.39 -20.04
CA PRO A 437 12.88 -4.46 -18.95
C PRO A 437 11.81 -3.41 -19.26
N LEU A 438 11.05 -3.03 -18.24
CA LEU A 438 10.23 -1.82 -18.26
C LEU A 438 10.90 -0.82 -17.31
N PRO A 439 10.98 0.47 -17.67
CA PRO A 439 11.42 1.51 -16.75
C PRO A 439 10.63 1.43 -15.43
N PRO A 440 11.26 1.55 -14.24
CA PRO A 440 10.54 1.49 -12.96
C PRO A 440 9.44 2.55 -12.81
N ASP A 441 9.60 3.66 -13.50
CA ASP A 441 8.70 4.81 -13.52
C ASP A 441 7.73 4.81 -14.70
N TYR A 442 7.76 3.76 -15.55
CA TYR A 442 6.79 3.59 -16.63
C TYR A 442 5.36 3.48 -16.09
N ARG A 443 4.42 4.09 -16.81
CA ARG A 443 2.98 4.01 -16.52
C ARG A 443 2.20 3.66 -17.79
N PRO A 444 1.18 2.78 -17.73
CA PRO A 444 0.40 2.39 -18.92
C PRO A 444 -0.26 3.56 -19.67
N GLU A 445 -0.47 4.69 -19.01
CA GLU A 445 -1.03 5.91 -19.60
C GLU A 445 -0.09 6.56 -20.62
N LEU A 446 1.22 6.27 -20.57
CA LEU A 446 2.19 6.78 -21.53
C LEU A 446 2.08 6.10 -22.91
N ALA A 447 1.48 4.90 -22.96
CA ALA A 447 1.31 4.14 -24.19
C ALA A 447 0.34 4.84 -25.14
N THR A 448 0.89 5.47 -26.19
CA THR A 448 0.09 6.16 -27.21
C THR A 448 -0.72 5.16 -28.07
N PRO A 449 -1.80 5.60 -28.74
CA PRO A 449 -2.56 4.76 -29.67
C PRO A 449 -1.67 4.13 -30.76
N GLU A 450 -0.65 4.86 -31.23
CA GLU A 450 0.32 4.39 -32.22
C GLU A 450 1.20 3.27 -31.65
N LEU A 451 1.69 3.42 -30.41
CA LEU A 451 2.44 2.36 -29.72
C LEU A 451 1.60 1.10 -29.54
N ARG A 452 0.32 1.25 -29.17
CA ARG A 452 -0.61 0.10 -29.02
C ARG A 452 -0.88 -0.57 -30.36
N ALA A 453 -1.03 0.20 -31.44
CA ALA A 453 -1.17 -0.33 -32.79
C ALA A 453 0.09 -1.07 -33.24
N SER A 454 1.29 -0.52 -32.99
CA SER A 454 2.56 -1.19 -33.28
C SER A 454 2.74 -2.47 -32.47
N ALA A 455 2.37 -2.47 -31.19
CA ALA A 455 2.39 -3.66 -30.34
C ALA A 455 1.49 -4.77 -30.90
N ARG A 456 0.26 -4.41 -31.31
CA ARG A 456 -0.66 -5.33 -31.99
C ARG A 456 -0.04 -5.93 -33.26
N GLN A 457 0.53 -5.10 -34.13
CA GLN A 457 1.17 -5.58 -35.37
C GLN A 457 2.37 -6.48 -35.09
N ALA A 458 3.17 -6.16 -34.07
CA ALA A 458 4.31 -6.98 -33.67
C ALA A 458 3.88 -8.39 -33.22
N VAL A 459 2.77 -8.53 -32.48
CA VAL A 459 2.22 -9.86 -32.12
C VAL A 459 1.80 -10.65 -33.36
N LEU A 460 1.12 -10.02 -34.32
CA LEU A 460 0.72 -10.68 -35.57
C LEU A 460 1.93 -11.12 -36.42
N GLY A 461 2.99 -10.30 -36.44
CA GLY A 461 4.26 -10.65 -37.07
C GLY A 461 4.93 -11.85 -36.39
N ILE A 462 4.99 -11.86 -35.06
CA ILE A 462 5.55 -12.97 -34.26
C ILE A 462 4.77 -14.25 -34.50
N ARG A 463 3.43 -14.20 -34.49
CA ARG A 463 2.58 -15.35 -34.79
C ARG A 463 2.96 -15.98 -36.13
N THR A 464 3.08 -15.15 -37.17
CA THR A 464 3.44 -15.61 -38.52
C THR A 464 4.81 -16.28 -38.54
N GLN A 465 5.79 -15.72 -37.83
CA GLN A 465 7.14 -16.28 -37.73
C GLN A 465 7.17 -17.61 -36.96
N VAL A 466 6.49 -17.67 -35.81
CA VAL A 466 6.43 -18.86 -34.95
C VAL A 466 5.73 -20.03 -35.64
N LEU A 467 4.63 -19.77 -36.37
CA LEU A 467 3.91 -20.80 -37.11
C LEU A 467 4.68 -21.32 -38.32
N ALA A 468 5.51 -20.48 -38.96
CA ALA A 468 6.31 -20.88 -40.11
C ALA A 468 7.55 -21.69 -39.71
N GLU A 469 8.27 -21.25 -38.67
CA GLU A 469 9.50 -21.90 -38.19
C GLU A 469 9.57 -21.91 -36.66
N PRO A 470 8.96 -22.91 -36.00
CA PRO A 470 8.98 -23.04 -34.54
C PRO A 470 10.36 -23.51 -34.08
N ARG A 471 11.20 -22.56 -33.66
CA ARG A 471 12.51 -22.82 -33.03
C ARG A 471 12.42 -22.43 -31.56
N HIS A 472 13.13 -23.13 -30.68
CA HIS A 472 13.09 -22.83 -29.23
C HIS A 472 13.40 -21.35 -28.93
N ASP A 473 14.40 -20.75 -29.59
CA ASP A 473 14.74 -19.34 -29.36
C ASP A 473 13.62 -18.36 -29.78
N SER A 474 12.90 -18.64 -30.87
CA SER A 474 11.79 -17.80 -31.34
C SER A 474 10.55 -17.95 -30.45
N LEU A 475 10.28 -19.15 -29.95
CA LEU A 475 9.21 -19.43 -28.99
C LEU A 475 9.46 -18.76 -27.64
N TYR A 476 10.69 -18.81 -27.13
CA TYR A 476 11.05 -18.18 -25.85
C TYR A 476 11.02 -16.66 -25.97
N GLY A 477 11.49 -16.12 -27.11
CA GLY A 477 11.36 -14.69 -27.42
C GLY A 477 9.92 -14.21 -27.50
N ALA A 478 9.03 -15.02 -28.10
CA ALA A 478 7.61 -14.72 -28.17
C ALA A 478 6.97 -14.62 -26.78
N LEU A 479 7.25 -15.57 -25.87
CA LEU A 479 6.74 -15.51 -24.49
C LEU A 479 7.21 -14.26 -23.75
N ARG A 480 8.51 -13.94 -23.81
CA ARG A 480 9.06 -12.74 -23.18
C ARG A 480 8.43 -11.45 -23.72
N PHE A 481 8.13 -11.44 -25.01
CA PHE A 481 7.47 -10.32 -25.66
C PHE A 481 6.01 -10.18 -25.21
N LEU A 482 5.22 -11.27 -25.18
CA LEU A 482 3.85 -11.23 -24.68
C LEU A 482 3.79 -10.79 -23.21
N ASP A 483 4.78 -11.21 -22.40
CA ASP A 483 4.89 -10.77 -21.02
C ASP A 483 5.22 -9.28 -20.89
N PHE A 484 6.14 -8.78 -21.72
CA PHE A 484 6.45 -7.35 -21.81
C PHE A 484 5.21 -6.52 -22.15
N LEU A 485 4.41 -6.97 -23.12
CA LEU A 485 3.15 -6.31 -23.47
C LEU A 485 2.14 -6.34 -22.32
N CYS A 486 2.01 -7.48 -21.63
CA CYS A 486 1.15 -7.62 -20.44
C CYS A 486 1.55 -6.68 -19.31
N ARG A 487 2.84 -6.69 -18.93
CA ARG A 487 3.37 -5.82 -17.86
C ARG A 487 3.31 -4.34 -18.25
N GLY A 488 3.48 -4.04 -19.52
CA GLY A 488 3.44 -2.69 -20.06
C GLY A 488 2.02 -2.16 -20.30
N GLY A 489 0.98 -2.99 -20.25
CA GLY A 489 -0.36 -2.58 -20.68
C GLY A 489 -0.40 -2.05 -22.12
N LEU A 490 0.50 -2.54 -22.98
CA LEU A 490 0.67 -2.07 -24.36
C LEU A 490 -0.35 -2.68 -25.32
N ALA A 491 -0.89 -3.84 -24.96
CA ALA A 491 -1.98 -4.50 -25.66
C ALA A 491 -2.77 -5.34 -24.66
N ASP A 492 -4.10 -5.33 -24.74
CA ASP A 492 -4.89 -6.36 -24.09
C ASP A 492 -4.93 -7.59 -25.02
N LEU A 493 -4.04 -8.54 -24.75
CA LEU A 493 -3.86 -9.74 -25.58
C LEU A 493 -5.09 -10.65 -25.63
N TRP A 494 -6.10 -10.41 -24.77
CA TRP A 494 -7.35 -11.16 -24.71
C TRP A 494 -8.56 -10.23 -24.71
N ASP A 495 -8.45 -9.09 -25.41
CA ASP A 495 -9.58 -8.18 -25.62
C ASP A 495 -10.72 -8.91 -26.35
N PRO A 496 -11.94 -8.99 -25.76
CA PRO A 496 -13.09 -9.60 -26.44
C PRO A 496 -13.52 -8.85 -27.72
N ASP A 497 -13.09 -7.59 -27.90
CA ASP A 497 -13.40 -6.80 -29.09
C ASP A 497 -12.32 -6.95 -30.20
N ASP A 498 -11.19 -7.64 -29.94
CA ASP A 498 -10.11 -7.90 -30.92
C ASP A 498 -9.80 -9.40 -31.04
N ASP A 499 -10.76 -10.14 -31.61
CA ASP A 499 -10.67 -11.59 -31.86
C ASP A 499 -9.37 -11.99 -32.58
N VAL A 500 -8.87 -11.15 -33.48
CA VAL A 500 -7.66 -11.43 -34.27
C VAL A 500 -6.41 -11.45 -33.39
N LEU A 501 -6.31 -10.54 -32.42
CA LEU A 501 -5.20 -10.50 -31.47
C LEU A 501 -5.30 -11.63 -30.44
N ALA A 502 -6.51 -11.92 -29.96
CA ALA A 502 -6.77 -13.02 -29.03
C ALA A 502 -6.45 -14.39 -29.65
N GLU A 503 -6.87 -14.62 -30.91
CA GLU A 503 -6.54 -15.82 -31.67
C GLU A 503 -5.03 -15.92 -31.91
N ALA A 504 -4.38 -14.83 -32.31
CA ALA A 504 -2.94 -14.79 -32.53
C ALA A 504 -2.15 -15.16 -31.28
N THR A 505 -2.54 -14.61 -30.12
CA THR A 505 -1.92 -14.90 -28.83
C THR A 505 -2.12 -16.38 -28.48
N THR A 506 -3.33 -16.90 -28.66
CA THR A 506 -3.66 -18.31 -28.37
C THR A 506 -2.81 -19.25 -29.22
N GLN A 507 -2.71 -19.01 -30.53
CA GLN A 507 -1.88 -19.83 -31.43
C GLN A 507 -0.39 -19.79 -31.06
N ILE A 508 0.14 -18.63 -30.65
CA ILE A 508 1.52 -18.53 -30.15
C ILE A 508 1.69 -19.41 -28.90
N LEU A 509 0.78 -19.31 -27.92
CA LEU A 509 0.86 -20.09 -26.68
C LEU A 509 0.72 -21.59 -26.93
N GLU A 510 -0.19 -22.01 -27.81
CA GLU A 510 -0.36 -23.42 -28.21
C GLU A 510 0.91 -23.97 -28.86
N CYS A 511 1.55 -23.21 -29.75
CA CYS A 511 2.82 -23.61 -30.36
C CYS A 511 3.95 -23.73 -29.32
N VAL A 512 4.04 -22.77 -28.40
CA VAL A 512 5.04 -22.80 -27.32
C VAL A 512 4.83 -24.01 -26.44
N VAL A 513 3.62 -24.22 -25.94
CA VAL A 513 3.29 -25.33 -25.05
C VAL A 513 3.51 -26.66 -25.76
N SER A 514 3.01 -26.83 -26.99
CA SER A 514 3.15 -28.08 -27.74
C SER A 514 4.61 -28.46 -28.01
N ALA A 515 5.52 -27.48 -28.12
CA ALA A 515 6.94 -27.74 -28.36
C ALA A 515 7.70 -28.30 -27.14
N VAL A 516 7.19 -28.06 -25.92
CA VAL A 516 7.93 -28.38 -24.68
C VAL A 516 7.12 -29.22 -23.69
N ILE A 517 5.81 -29.37 -23.87
CA ILE A 517 4.93 -30.03 -22.90
C ILE A 517 5.30 -31.49 -22.67
N ASP A 518 5.84 -32.19 -23.66
CA ASP A 518 6.21 -33.61 -23.58
C ASP A 518 7.70 -33.85 -23.24
N ASP A 519 8.50 -32.79 -23.05
CA ASP A 519 9.93 -32.87 -22.71
C ASP A 519 10.27 -31.99 -21.50
N ASP A 520 10.41 -32.62 -20.33
CA ASP A 520 10.74 -31.95 -19.07
C ASP A 520 12.08 -31.19 -19.13
N THR A 521 13.03 -31.62 -19.97
CA THR A 521 14.32 -30.94 -20.16
C THR A 521 14.13 -29.66 -20.98
N ALA A 522 13.33 -29.72 -22.04
CA ALA A 522 12.97 -28.54 -22.83
C ALA A 522 12.15 -27.55 -22.00
N ALA A 523 11.21 -28.03 -21.17
CA ALA A 523 10.45 -27.22 -20.23
C ALA A 523 11.37 -26.48 -19.24
N ALA A 524 12.35 -27.17 -18.65
CA ALA A 524 13.33 -26.56 -17.74
C ALA A 524 14.21 -25.50 -18.43
N ALA A 525 14.65 -25.78 -19.67
CA ALA A 525 15.42 -24.83 -20.47
C ALA A 525 14.59 -23.56 -20.78
N MET A 526 13.30 -23.72 -21.09
CA MET A 526 12.40 -22.58 -21.32
C MET A 526 12.23 -21.72 -20.07
N VAL A 527 11.91 -22.34 -18.92
CA VAL A 527 11.74 -21.61 -17.65
C VAL A 527 12.98 -20.78 -17.33
N THR A 528 14.17 -21.34 -17.55
CA THR A 528 15.45 -20.66 -17.34
C THR A 528 15.67 -19.51 -18.33
N ALA A 529 15.34 -19.71 -19.62
CA ALA A 529 15.57 -18.71 -20.67
C ALA A 529 14.56 -17.54 -20.64
N VAL A 530 13.33 -17.79 -20.22
CA VAL A 530 12.24 -16.81 -20.16
C VAL A 530 12.27 -16.03 -18.83
N GLY A 531 12.52 -16.71 -17.71
CA GLY A 531 12.44 -16.10 -16.38
C GLY A 531 11.00 -15.92 -15.88
N GLN A 532 10.80 -15.12 -14.83
CA GLN A 532 9.48 -14.94 -14.21
C GLN A 532 8.49 -14.21 -15.14
N LEU A 533 7.25 -14.68 -15.16
CA LEU A 533 6.16 -14.10 -15.95
C LEU A 533 5.13 -13.39 -15.08
N SER A 534 4.37 -12.50 -15.71
CA SER A 534 3.20 -11.84 -15.12
C SER A 534 2.09 -12.85 -14.80
N PRO A 535 1.32 -12.64 -13.70
CA PRO A 535 0.24 -13.55 -13.32
C PRO A 535 -0.81 -13.78 -14.42
N ARG A 536 -1.06 -12.75 -15.24
CA ARG A 536 -2.03 -12.83 -16.34
C ARG A 536 -1.56 -13.81 -17.41
N LEU A 537 -0.29 -13.70 -17.84
CA LEU A 537 0.26 -14.62 -18.82
C LEU A 537 0.40 -16.05 -18.26
N CYS A 538 0.79 -16.21 -16.99
CA CYS A 538 0.83 -17.53 -16.34
C CYS A 538 -0.51 -18.25 -16.44
N ARG A 539 -1.63 -17.57 -16.12
CA ARG A 539 -2.97 -18.17 -16.21
C ARG A 539 -3.32 -18.62 -17.63
N SER A 540 -2.95 -17.85 -18.64
CA SER A 540 -3.20 -18.19 -20.04
C SER A 540 -2.34 -19.36 -20.53
N ILE A 541 -1.07 -19.45 -20.08
CA ILE A 541 -0.24 -20.63 -20.37
C ILE A 541 -0.82 -21.87 -19.68
N VAL A 542 -1.28 -21.76 -18.43
CA VAL A 542 -1.94 -22.86 -17.72
C VAL A 542 -3.20 -23.32 -18.46
N ALA A 543 -4.00 -22.41 -18.99
CA ALA A 543 -5.15 -22.76 -19.81
C ALA A 543 -4.73 -23.51 -21.10
N ALA A 544 -3.66 -23.07 -21.77
CA ALA A 544 -3.12 -23.76 -22.94
C ALA A 544 -2.58 -25.16 -22.62
N VAL A 545 -1.90 -25.33 -21.47
CA VAL A 545 -1.47 -26.64 -20.95
C VAL A 545 -2.69 -27.56 -20.73
N GLY A 546 -3.77 -27.02 -20.19
CA GLY A 546 -5.03 -27.73 -19.96
C GLY A 546 -5.70 -28.27 -21.23
N SER A 547 -5.32 -27.79 -22.41
CA SER A 547 -5.82 -28.27 -23.71
C SER A 547 -4.93 -29.33 -24.36
N THR A 548 -3.83 -29.73 -23.73
CA THR A 548 -2.86 -30.66 -24.30
C THR A 548 -3.22 -32.12 -24.09
N ALA A 549 -2.75 -32.99 -24.98
CA ALA A 549 -2.94 -34.44 -24.85
C ALA A 549 -2.29 -34.98 -23.56
N ARG A 550 -1.06 -34.55 -23.21
CA ARG A 550 -0.39 -34.94 -21.96
C ARG A 550 -1.26 -34.67 -20.75
N PHE A 551 -1.94 -33.52 -20.71
CA PHE A 551 -2.75 -33.12 -19.58
C PHE A 551 -3.94 -34.05 -19.33
N HIS A 552 -4.60 -34.53 -20.39
CA HIS A 552 -5.76 -35.42 -20.26
C HIS A 552 -5.41 -36.92 -20.18
N THR A 553 -4.19 -37.32 -20.56
CA THR A 553 -3.79 -38.73 -20.64
C THR A 553 -2.82 -39.18 -19.56
N SER A 554 -2.12 -38.24 -18.91
CA SER A 554 -1.17 -38.54 -17.86
C SER A 554 -1.86 -38.66 -16.50
N ALA A 555 -1.23 -39.45 -15.62
CA ALA A 555 -1.71 -39.59 -14.26
C ALA A 555 -1.63 -38.28 -13.47
N ALA A 556 -2.49 -38.11 -12.47
CA ALA A 556 -2.52 -36.97 -11.59
C ALA A 556 -1.16 -36.77 -10.88
N GLY A 557 -0.64 -35.54 -10.93
CA GLY A 557 0.71 -35.14 -10.50
C GLY A 557 1.76 -35.23 -11.60
N HIS A 558 1.42 -35.70 -12.81
CA HIS A 558 2.31 -35.82 -13.96
C HIS A 558 1.76 -35.16 -15.24
N ARG A 559 0.59 -34.52 -15.15
CA ARG A 559 -0.08 -33.83 -16.27
C ARG A 559 0.62 -32.53 -16.67
N ILE A 560 1.36 -31.92 -15.75
CA ILE A 560 2.16 -30.70 -15.97
C ILE A 560 3.64 -31.02 -15.70
N PRO A 561 4.58 -30.58 -16.57
CA PRO A 561 6.01 -30.74 -16.32
C PRO A 561 6.41 -30.13 -14.96
N PRO A 562 7.24 -30.80 -14.14
CA PRO A 562 7.64 -30.27 -12.83
C PRO A 562 8.21 -28.83 -12.86
N PRO A 563 9.06 -28.44 -13.84
CA PRO A 563 9.53 -27.05 -13.94
C PRO A 563 8.41 -26.02 -14.14
N PHE A 564 7.30 -26.40 -14.76
CA PHE A 564 6.14 -25.52 -14.97
C PHE A 564 5.32 -25.35 -13.71
N CYS A 565 5.27 -26.36 -12.85
CA CYS A 565 4.49 -26.29 -11.62
C CYS A 565 4.97 -25.14 -10.73
N ASP A 566 6.29 -25.05 -10.49
CA ASP A 566 6.90 -23.97 -9.71
C ASP A 566 6.78 -22.60 -10.42
N TRP A 567 6.82 -22.61 -11.74
CA TRP A 567 6.88 -21.39 -12.55
C TRP A 567 5.50 -20.75 -12.81
N LEU A 568 4.45 -21.55 -12.96
CA LEU A 568 3.12 -21.11 -13.41
C LEU A 568 2.05 -21.18 -12.32
N LEU A 569 2.04 -22.24 -11.50
CA LEU A 569 0.87 -22.57 -10.67
C LEU A 569 0.71 -21.63 -9.47
N TRP A 570 1.78 -20.96 -9.03
CA TRP A 570 1.70 -19.94 -7.98
C TRP A 570 0.69 -18.83 -8.29
N ALA A 571 0.46 -18.51 -9.58
CA ALA A 571 -0.47 -17.47 -10.02
C ALA A 571 -1.95 -17.89 -10.00
N ALA A 572 -2.24 -19.19 -9.88
CA ALA A 572 -3.59 -19.77 -9.95
C ALA A 572 -4.09 -20.30 -8.58
N ALA A 573 -3.22 -20.48 -7.58
CA ALA A 573 -3.41 -21.57 -6.62
C ALA A 573 -4.33 -21.34 -5.40
N PRO A 574 -4.28 -20.27 -4.57
CA PRO A 574 -4.94 -20.34 -3.25
C PRO A 574 -6.47 -20.13 -3.28
N ALA A 575 -6.95 -19.11 -4.00
CA ALA A 575 -8.35 -18.68 -3.89
C ALA A 575 -9.34 -19.64 -4.58
N GLU A 576 -8.91 -20.33 -5.64
CA GLU A 576 -9.76 -21.29 -6.37
C GLU A 576 -9.90 -22.61 -5.61
N LEU A 577 -8.81 -23.08 -4.97
CA LEU A 577 -8.84 -24.26 -4.11
C LEU A 577 -9.77 -24.07 -2.92
N ASP A 578 -9.63 -22.97 -2.17
CA ASP A 578 -10.49 -22.69 -1.02
C ASP A 578 -11.96 -22.55 -1.42
N ARG A 579 -12.22 -21.90 -2.58
CA ARG A 579 -13.58 -21.74 -3.12
C ARG A 579 -14.18 -23.10 -3.48
N PHE A 580 -13.45 -23.91 -4.23
CA PHE A 580 -13.92 -25.23 -4.64
C PHE A 580 -14.16 -26.11 -3.42
N PHE A 581 -13.23 -26.16 -2.47
CA PHE A 581 -13.34 -26.94 -1.25
C PHE A 581 -14.59 -26.60 -0.44
N ARG A 582 -14.94 -25.32 -0.29
CA ARG A 582 -16.18 -24.90 0.40
C ARG A 582 -17.47 -25.29 -0.32
N THR A 583 -17.40 -25.58 -1.61
CA THR A 583 -18.56 -25.92 -2.45
C THR A 583 -18.60 -27.38 -2.88
N VAL A 584 -17.61 -28.19 -2.49
CA VAL A 584 -17.50 -29.58 -2.92
C VAL A 584 -18.63 -30.41 -2.32
N THR A 585 -19.26 -31.23 -3.16
CA THR A 585 -20.34 -32.14 -2.78
C THR A 585 -20.00 -33.58 -3.18
N GLU A 586 -20.79 -34.55 -2.72
CA GLU A 586 -20.62 -35.97 -3.04
C GLU A 586 -20.64 -36.28 -4.55
N THR A 587 -21.22 -35.41 -5.37
CA THR A 587 -21.33 -35.59 -6.83
C THR A 587 -20.39 -34.68 -7.63
N SER A 588 -19.63 -33.80 -6.98
CA SER A 588 -18.73 -32.88 -7.67
C SER A 588 -17.61 -33.65 -8.38
N GLN A 589 -17.36 -33.31 -9.65
CA GLN A 589 -16.13 -33.71 -10.34
C GLN A 589 -15.03 -32.71 -9.99
N ILE A 590 -13.83 -33.22 -9.69
CA ILE A 590 -12.66 -32.38 -9.42
C ILE A 590 -12.10 -31.95 -10.76
N PRO A 591 -12.03 -30.63 -11.05
CA PRO A 591 -11.34 -30.16 -12.23
C PRO A 591 -9.89 -30.63 -12.20
N GLU A 592 -9.44 -31.25 -13.29
CA GLU A 592 -8.11 -31.83 -13.45
C GLU A 592 -6.99 -30.86 -13.03
N LEU A 593 -7.13 -29.58 -13.41
CA LEU A 593 -6.18 -28.53 -13.09
C LEU A 593 -6.13 -28.21 -11.59
N LEU A 594 -7.27 -28.21 -10.91
CA LEU A 594 -7.31 -28.02 -9.45
C LEU A 594 -6.65 -29.19 -8.73
N GLY A 595 -6.79 -30.42 -9.26
CA GLY A 595 -6.07 -31.59 -8.76
C GLY A 595 -4.55 -31.42 -8.84
N GLU A 596 -4.03 -31.00 -10.01
CA GLU A 596 -2.59 -30.73 -10.20
C GLU A 596 -2.05 -29.63 -9.30
N ILE A 597 -2.77 -28.51 -9.18
CA ILE A 597 -2.41 -27.41 -8.28
C ILE A 597 -2.35 -27.88 -6.83
N ALA A 598 -3.36 -28.65 -6.39
CA ALA A 598 -3.43 -29.18 -5.04
C ALA A 598 -2.29 -30.16 -4.72
N ILE A 599 -1.97 -31.06 -5.65
CA ILE A 599 -0.85 -32.01 -5.53
C ILE A 599 0.48 -31.25 -5.44
N TRP A 600 0.71 -30.26 -6.33
CA TRP A 600 1.92 -29.45 -6.30
C TRP A 600 2.07 -28.67 -4.98
N GLN A 601 1.01 -28.07 -4.44
CA GLN A 601 1.06 -27.39 -3.14
C GLN A 601 1.48 -28.32 -1.99
N CYS A 602 0.98 -29.57 -2.00
CA CYS A 602 1.34 -30.57 -0.99
C CYS A 602 2.81 -31.01 -1.12
N VAL A 603 3.30 -31.22 -2.35
CA VAL A 603 4.66 -31.70 -2.61
C VAL A 603 5.73 -30.62 -2.38
N SER A 604 5.45 -29.39 -2.78
CA SER A 604 6.40 -28.26 -2.67
C SER A 604 6.51 -27.68 -1.24
N GLY A 605 5.65 -28.12 -0.31
CA GLY A 605 5.57 -27.56 1.04
C GLY A 605 5.01 -26.14 1.09
N GLN A 606 4.48 -25.62 -0.03
CA GLN A 606 3.80 -24.32 -0.08
C GLN A 606 2.32 -24.38 0.33
N GLY A 607 1.80 -25.58 0.61
CA GLY A 607 0.42 -25.85 1.02
C GLY A 607 0.07 -25.32 2.41
N THR A 608 -0.35 -24.06 2.47
CA THR A 608 -1.05 -23.46 3.62
C THR A 608 -2.54 -23.22 3.37
N SER A 609 -3.01 -23.47 2.14
CA SER A 609 -4.40 -23.25 1.73
C SER A 609 -5.34 -24.32 2.31
N GLU A 610 -6.49 -23.88 2.79
CA GLU A 610 -7.50 -24.75 3.39
C GLU A 610 -8.16 -25.61 2.29
N GLY A 611 -7.99 -26.93 2.35
CA GLY A 611 -8.60 -27.84 1.38
C GLY A 611 -7.71 -28.31 0.23
N ALA A 612 -6.47 -27.81 0.12
CA ALA A 612 -5.51 -28.31 -0.88
C ALA A 612 -5.25 -29.82 -0.69
N ARG A 613 -4.99 -30.24 0.55
CA ARG A 613 -4.69 -31.63 0.89
C ARG A 613 -5.83 -32.62 0.57
N PRO A 614 -7.10 -32.38 0.94
CA PRO A 614 -8.20 -33.27 0.54
C PRO A 614 -8.49 -33.24 -0.96
N ILE A 615 -8.34 -32.11 -1.66
CA ILE A 615 -8.49 -32.07 -3.12
C ILE A 615 -7.40 -32.91 -3.81
N ALA A 616 -6.14 -32.78 -3.36
CA ALA A 616 -5.02 -33.59 -3.87
C ALA A 616 -5.26 -35.09 -3.64
N ALA A 617 -5.70 -35.45 -2.44
CA ALA A 617 -6.05 -36.83 -2.09
C ALA A 617 -7.13 -37.39 -3.01
N MET A 618 -8.26 -36.70 -3.17
CA MET A 618 -9.35 -37.16 -4.03
C MET A 618 -8.94 -37.24 -5.51
N ALA A 619 -8.09 -36.32 -5.99
CA ALA A 619 -7.56 -36.36 -7.36
C ALA A 619 -6.69 -37.61 -7.61
N LEU A 620 -5.78 -37.93 -6.67
CA LEU A 620 -4.96 -39.14 -6.75
C LEU A 620 -5.80 -40.42 -6.70
N ILE A 621 -6.82 -40.45 -5.82
CA ILE A 621 -7.73 -41.60 -5.67
C ILE A 621 -8.56 -41.84 -6.94
N ALA A 622 -9.03 -40.77 -7.59
CA ALA A 622 -9.85 -40.87 -8.78
C ALA A 622 -9.08 -41.39 -10.01
N ASP A 623 -7.76 -41.19 -10.04
CA ASP A 623 -6.91 -41.42 -11.20
C ASP A 623 -6.22 -42.81 -11.19
N ASP A 624 -5.74 -43.29 -10.04
CA ASP A 624 -5.22 -44.66 -9.88
C ASP A 624 -5.63 -45.30 -8.53
N PRO A 625 -6.74 -46.06 -8.50
CA PRO A 625 -7.23 -46.73 -7.30
C PRO A 625 -6.31 -47.85 -6.75
N SER A 626 -5.28 -48.24 -7.51
CA SER A 626 -4.60 -49.54 -7.35
C SER A 626 -3.13 -49.46 -6.93
N SER A 627 -2.53 -48.26 -6.92
CA SER A 627 -1.09 -48.08 -6.68
C SER A 627 -0.76 -47.04 -5.59
N PRO A 628 -1.08 -47.32 -4.30
CA PRO A 628 -0.88 -46.39 -3.18
C PRO A 628 0.59 -46.22 -2.71
N HIS A 629 1.57 -46.50 -3.57
CA HIS A 629 3.00 -46.55 -3.19
C HIS A 629 3.91 -45.67 -4.07
N ASN A 630 3.43 -44.49 -4.46
CA ASN A 630 4.26 -43.47 -5.12
C ASN A 630 4.60 -42.33 -4.15
N ARG A 631 5.70 -41.61 -4.38
CA ARG A 631 6.16 -40.47 -3.56
C ARG A 631 5.12 -39.37 -3.37
N LEU A 632 4.23 -39.17 -4.35
CA LEU A 632 3.11 -38.23 -4.26
C LEU A 632 2.11 -38.65 -3.18
N TRP A 633 1.88 -39.96 -3.03
CA TRP A 633 1.03 -40.52 -2.00
C TRP A 633 1.60 -40.24 -0.60
N ASP A 634 2.90 -40.44 -0.42
CA ASP A 634 3.58 -40.09 0.84
C ASP A 634 3.49 -38.58 1.12
N ALA A 635 3.75 -37.74 0.12
CA ALA A 635 3.68 -36.28 0.27
C ALA A 635 2.29 -35.76 0.68
N VAL A 636 1.21 -36.43 0.29
CA VAL A 636 -0.17 -36.04 0.65
C VAL A 636 -0.64 -36.72 1.94
N PHE A 637 -0.43 -38.02 2.10
CA PHE A 637 -1.06 -38.81 3.18
C PHE A 637 -0.19 -39.00 4.41
N THR A 638 1.14 -38.97 4.29
CA THR A 638 2.07 -39.24 5.41
C THR A 638 2.80 -38.00 5.92
N SER A 639 2.62 -36.84 5.27
CA SER A 639 3.15 -35.54 5.69
C SER A 639 2.46 -34.96 6.94
N ALA A 640 3.23 -34.27 7.79
CA ALA A 640 2.70 -33.48 8.91
C ALA A 640 2.15 -32.13 8.39
N PRO A 641 1.07 -31.57 8.98
CA PRO A 641 0.35 -31.97 10.20
C PRO A 641 -0.58 -33.18 10.03
N ALA A 642 -1.16 -33.70 11.11
CA ALA A 642 -2.16 -34.77 11.04
C ALA A 642 -3.45 -34.28 10.34
N TRP A 643 -4.16 -35.19 9.67
CA TRP A 643 -5.44 -34.91 9.04
C TRP A 643 -6.48 -34.43 10.06
N SER A 644 -7.26 -33.41 9.70
CA SER A 644 -8.42 -32.95 10.47
C SER A 644 -9.67 -33.76 10.15
N ALA A 645 -10.65 -33.78 11.06
CA ALA A 645 -11.93 -34.44 10.84
C ALA A 645 -12.69 -33.84 9.65
N GLY A 646 -12.53 -32.54 9.38
CA GLY A 646 -13.13 -31.88 8.23
C GLY A 646 -12.60 -32.39 6.90
N GLU A 647 -11.28 -32.54 6.77
CA GLU A 647 -10.66 -33.08 5.56
C GLU A 647 -11.05 -34.54 5.34
N LEU A 648 -11.00 -35.36 6.41
CA LEU A 648 -11.36 -36.78 6.35
C LEU A 648 -12.84 -37.00 6.03
N LEU A 649 -13.74 -36.17 6.57
CA LEU A 649 -15.17 -36.22 6.28
C LEU A 649 -15.45 -36.03 4.80
N VAL A 650 -14.78 -35.05 4.18
CA VAL A 650 -14.95 -34.77 2.74
C VAL A 650 -14.46 -35.94 1.90
N ILE A 651 -13.27 -36.48 2.20
CA ILE A 651 -12.70 -37.61 1.45
C ILE A 651 -13.58 -38.87 1.62
N GLU A 652 -13.95 -39.22 2.85
CA GLU A 652 -14.71 -40.46 3.12
C GLU A 652 -16.14 -40.40 2.56
N ARG A 653 -16.79 -39.23 2.52
CA ARG A 653 -18.09 -39.08 1.85
C ARG A 653 -18.00 -39.35 0.34
N ARG A 654 -16.90 -38.96 -0.29
CA ARG A 654 -16.71 -39.07 -1.74
C ARG A 654 -16.15 -40.43 -2.16
N CYS A 655 -15.19 -40.94 -1.38
CA CYS A 655 -14.42 -42.14 -1.63
C CYS A 655 -14.55 -43.09 -0.41
N PRO A 656 -15.76 -43.61 -0.14
CA PRO A 656 -16.00 -44.42 1.05
C PRO A 656 -15.12 -45.67 1.05
N ARG A 657 -14.59 -46.04 2.23
CA ARG A 657 -13.71 -47.20 2.44
C ARG A 657 -12.35 -47.15 1.73
N TYR A 658 -12.00 -46.06 1.04
CA TYR A 658 -10.73 -45.98 0.31
C TYR A 658 -9.54 -45.74 1.24
N LEU A 659 -9.69 -44.83 2.21
CA LEU A 659 -8.60 -44.52 3.13
C LEU A 659 -8.37 -45.65 4.14
N PRO A 660 -7.11 -45.98 4.48
CA PRO A 660 -6.80 -46.89 5.58
C PRO A 660 -7.41 -46.39 6.88
N GLY A 661 -7.99 -47.30 7.68
CA GLY A 661 -8.61 -46.97 8.96
C GLY A 661 -7.70 -46.17 9.91
N GLN A 662 -6.41 -46.50 9.91
CA GLN A 662 -5.41 -45.82 10.73
C GLN A 662 -5.29 -44.31 10.46
N THR A 663 -5.66 -43.83 9.25
CA THR A 663 -5.62 -42.41 8.90
C THR A 663 -6.63 -41.58 9.70
N PHE A 664 -7.74 -42.19 10.15
CA PHE A 664 -8.80 -41.52 10.92
C PHE A 664 -8.47 -41.40 12.41
N VAL A 665 -7.63 -42.30 12.93
CA VAL A 665 -7.36 -42.43 14.36
C VAL A 665 -6.85 -41.12 14.99
N PRO A 666 -5.87 -40.39 14.41
CA PRO A 666 -5.42 -39.14 15.01
C PRO A 666 -6.52 -38.08 15.16
N ALA A 667 -7.40 -37.92 14.17
CA ALA A 667 -8.51 -36.97 14.23
C ALA A 667 -9.56 -37.39 15.27
N LEU A 668 -9.94 -38.66 15.26
CA LEU A 668 -10.92 -39.23 16.20
C LEU A 668 -10.42 -39.16 17.65
N VAL A 669 -9.12 -39.28 17.88
CA VAL A 669 -8.51 -39.25 19.21
C VAL A 669 -8.22 -37.84 19.68
N LEU A 670 -7.65 -36.96 18.85
CA LEU A 670 -7.07 -35.69 19.29
C LEU A 670 -7.97 -34.47 19.06
N GLU A 671 -8.91 -34.50 18.12
CA GLU A 671 -9.69 -33.30 17.79
C GLU A 671 -10.77 -33.04 18.86
N PRO A 672 -10.98 -31.79 19.31
CA PRO A 672 -12.10 -31.42 20.17
C PRO A 672 -13.44 -31.72 19.49
N ARG A 673 -14.49 -31.91 20.28
CA ARG A 673 -15.81 -32.18 19.72
C ARG A 673 -16.30 -30.99 18.89
N SER A 674 -16.68 -31.27 17.64
CA SER A 674 -17.23 -30.31 16.68
C SER A 674 -18.37 -30.96 15.90
N GLY A 675 -19.26 -30.16 15.28
CA GLY A 675 -20.31 -30.71 14.42
C GLY A 675 -19.76 -31.51 13.24
N THR A 676 -18.56 -31.17 12.77
CA THR A 676 -17.84 -31.84 11.68
C THR A 676 -17.27 -33.18 12.12
N LEU A 677 -16.59 -33.23 13.26
CA LEU A 677 -16.15 -34.49 13.87
C LEU A 677 -17.37 -35.39 14.13
N ASP A 678 -18.48 -34.78 14.55
CA ASP A 678 -19.65 -35.56 14.87
C ASP A 678 -20.23 -36.28 13.63
N GLN A 679 -20.28 -35.57 12.50
CA GLN A 679 -20.66 -36.12 11.20
C GLN A 679 -19.68 -37.18 10.68
N LEU A 680 -18.37 -37.00 10.90
CA LEU A 680 -17.36 -38.00 10.52
C LEU A 680 -17.55 -39.31 11.28
N VAL A 681 -17.78 -39.22 12.59
CA VAL A 681 -18.05 -40.38 13.45
C VAL A 681 -19.31 -41.13 12.99
N ASP A 682 -20.40 -40.41 12.71
CA ASP A 682 -21.63 -41.02 12.21
C ASP A 682 -21.41 -41.70 10.85
N LEU A 683 -20.59 -41.09 9.99
CA LEU A 683 -20.24 -41.64 8.68
C LEU A 683 -19.38 -42.90 8.81
N ILE A 684 -18.38 -42.92 9.69
CA ILE A 684 -17.54 -44.09 9.93
C ILE A 684 -18.38 -45.25 10.46
N GLU A 685 -19.27 -45.02 11.44
CA GLU A 685 -20.15 -46.08 11.94
C GLU A 685 -21.09 -46.59 10.84
N LYS A 686 -21.63 -45.69 10.01
CA LYS A 686 -22.52 -46.05 8.90
C LYS A 686 -21.80 -46.85 7.81
N GLU A 687 -20.63 -46.39 7.39
CA GLU A 687 -19.93 -46.93 6.20
C GLU A 687 -18.93 -48.04 6.56
N ARG A 688 -18.42 -48.10 7.79
CA ARG A 688 -17.37 -49.05 8.23
C ARG A 688 -17.73 -49.84 9.49
N GLY A 689 -18.90 -49.64 10.08
CA GLY A 689 -19.30 -50.26 11.36
C GLY A 689 -19.41 -51.79 11.34
N ASP A 690 -19.33 -52.42 10.16
CA ASP A 690 -19.28 -53.88 9.99
C ASP A 690 -17.88 -54.49 10.20
N GLY A 691 -16.83 -53.67 10.36
CA GLY A 691 -15.44 -54.13 10.55
C GLY A 691 -14.88 -53.96 11.97
N ASP A 692 -13.80 -54.69 12.27
CA ASP A 692 -13.05 -54.67 13.54
C ASP A 692 -11.85 -53.69 13.49
N GLY A 693 -12.05 -52.51 12.91
CA GLY A 693 -11.00 -51.50 12.73
C GLY A 693 -10.89 -50.53 13.90
N ALA A 694 -9.67 -50.07 14.23
CA ALA A 694 -9.44 -49.10 15.30
C ALA A 694 -10.24 -47.80 15.11
N GLU A 695 -10.45 -47.35 13.87
CA GLU A 695 -11.28 -46.20 13.55
C GLU A 695 -12.76 -46.38 13.93
N VAL A 696 -13.28 -47.61 13.81
CA VAL A 696 -14.65 -47.95 14.17
C VAL A 696 -14.77 -47.93 15.69
N ASP A 697 -13.79 -48.49 16.38
CA ASP A 697 -13.78 -48.48 17.85
C ASP A 697 -13.73 -47.05 18.42
N PHE A 698 -12.92 -46.15 17.84
CA PHE A 698 -12.90 -44.74 18.26
C PHE A 698 -14.15 -43.97 17.85
N ALA A 699 -14.73 -44.24 16.69
CA ALA A 699 -16.01 -43.66 16.30
C ALA A 699 -17.10 -44.06 17.30
N ARG A 700 -17.18 -45.34 17.67
CA ARG A 700 -18.10 -45.84 18.71
C ARG A 700 -17.84 -45.20 20.06
N LEU A 701 -16.59 -45.11 20.50
CA LEU A 701 -16.25 -44.45 21.76
C LEU A 701 -16.71 -42.98 21.76
N ARG A 702 -16.55 -42.27 20.63
CA ARG A 702 -17.08 -40.90 20.46
C ARG A 702 -18.60 -40.86 20.46
N LEU A 703 -19.30 -41.79 19.82
CA LEU A 703 -20.77 -41.90 19.86
C LEU A 703 -21.29 -42.12 21.28
N GLU A 704 -20.66 -43.02 22.04
CA GLU A 704 -21.04 -43.31 23.42
C GLU A 704 -20.86 -42.09 24.34
N SER A 705 -19.83 -41.28 24.10
CA SER A 705 -19.65 -40.00 24.81
C SER A 705 -20.76 -38.96 24.54
N ARG A 706 -21.59 -39.15 23.49
CA ARG A 706 -22.73 -38.27 23.17
C ARG A 706 -24.02 -38.63 23.89
N GLY A 707 -24.30 -39.93 24.03
CA GLY A 707 -25.67 -40.45 24.12
C GLY A 707 -26.18 -40.83 25.51
N GLY A 708 -25.40 -40.67 26.57
CA GLY A 708 -25.79 -41.20 27.89
C GLY A 708 -25.85 -42.73 27.83
N TRP A 709 -24.69 -43.35 28.04
CA TRP A 709 -24.40 -44.79 28.08
C TRP A 709 -25.44 -45.69 28.80
N THR A 710 -26.28 -45.14 29.67
CA THR A 710 -27.14 -45.90 30.59
C THR A 710 -28.23 -46.73 29.89
N THR A 711 -28.68 -46.32 28.69
CA THR A 711 -29.84 -46.95 28.04
C THR A 711 -29.53 -48.15 27.13
N ARG A 712 -28.29 -48.32 26.64
CA ARG A 712 -28.01 -49.25 25.52
C ARG A 712 -27.32 -50.55 25.92
N TYR A 713 -26.54 -50.55 27.00
CA TYR A 713 -25.65 -51.67 27.37
C TYR A 713 -25.82 -52.17 28.81
N ALA A 714 -26.93 -51.85 29.47
CA ALA A 714 -27.25 -52.20 30.86
C ALA A 714 -26.90 -53.65 31.25
N GLU A 715 -27.11 -54.62 30.35
CA GLU A 715 -26.88 -56.06 30.61
C GLU A 715 -25.45 -56.54 30.27
N GLN A 716 -24.63 -55.72 29.60
CA GLN A 716 -23.29 -56.08 29.09
C GLN A 716 -22.17 -55.17 29.62
N LEU A 717 -22.48 -54.38 30.65
CA LEU A 717 -21.61 -53.34 31.23
C LEU A 717 -20.15 -53.76 31.48
N PRO A 718 -19.83 -54.96 32.01
CA PRO A 718 -18.45 -55.35 32.23
C PRO A 718 -17.65 -55.51 30.92
N GLY A 719 -18.22 -56.18 29.92
CA GLY A 719 -17.54 -56.41 28.65
C GLY A 719 -17.34 -55.12 27.84
N VAL A 720 -18.29 -54.19 27.93
CA VAL A 720 -18.20 -52.87 27.29
C VAL A 720 -17.12 -52.01 27.95
N ALA A 721 -17.00 -52.07 29.28
CA ALA A 721 -15.98 -51.33 30.00
C ALA A 721 -14.58 -51.89 29.76
N ASP A 722 -14.44 -53.22 29.64
CA ASP A 722 -13.18 -53.87 29.25
C ASP A 722 -12.76 -53.44 27.84
N TRP A 723 -13.68 -53.48 26.87
CA TRP A 723 -13.44 -53.00 25.51
C TRP A 723 -12.99 -51.53 25.48
N MET A 724 -13.66 -50.61 26.20
CA MET A 724 -13.29 -49.19 26.21
C MET A 724 -11.85 -48.95 26.72
N ILE A 725 -11.44 -49.69 27.75
CA ILE A 725 -10.08 -49.58 28.31
C ILE A 725 -9.05 -50.08 27.29
N GLU A 726 -9.31 -51.23 26.66
CA GLU A 726 -8.44 -51.82 25.63
C GLU A 726 -8.33 -50.92 24.39
N THR A 727 -9.46 -50.39 23.91
CA THR A 727 -9.52 -49.45 22.79
C THR A 727 -8.68 -48.19 23.07
N VAL A 728 -8.83 -47.57 24.24
CA VAL A 728 -8.08 -46.36 24.59
C VAL A 728 -6.59 -46.64 24.78
N GLN A 729 -6.23 -47.81 25.32
CA GLN A 729 -4.84 -48.24 25.40
C GLN A 729 -4.22 -48.35 24.00
N ALA A 730 -4.88 -49.04 23.07
CA ALA A 730 -4.40 -49.18 21.70
C ALA A 730 -4.25 -47.84 20.98
N ALA A 731 -5.14 -46.87 21.23
CA ALA A 731 -5.04 -45.49 20.72
C ALA A 731 -3.77 -44.80 21.17
N LEU A 732 -3.53 -44.85 22.47
CA LEU A 732 -2.49 -44.08 23.11
C LEU A 732 -1.10 -44.62 22.75
N GLU A 733 -1.01 -45.92 22.52
CA GLU A 733 0.18 -46.55 21.95
C GLU A 733 0.42 -46.10 20.49
N ALA A 734 -0.65 -45.88 19.71
CA ALA A 734 -0.57 -45.49 18.29
C ALA A 734 -0.31 -43.99 18.04
N VAL A 735 -0.74 -43.08 18.93
CA VAL A 735 -0.76 -41.62 18.66
C VAL A 735 0.37 -40.83 19.35
N HIS A 736 1.28 -41.50 20.10
CA HIS A 736 2.31 -40.88 20.96
C HIS A 736 1.69 -40.00 22.08
N PRO A 737 2.36 -39.68 23.21
CA PRO A 737 1.69 -39.24 24.43
C PRO A 737 1.24 -37.77 24.34
N ARG A 738 0.08 -37.53 23.74
CA ARG A 738 -0.69 -36.29 23.82
C ARG A 738 -1.88 -36.48 24.76
N SER A 739 -2.32 -35.41 25.41
CA SER A 739 -3.49 -35.41 26.29
C SER A 739 -4.78 -35.72 25.51
N LEU A 740 -5.61 -36.64 26.01
CA LEU A 740 -6.91 -36.94 25.41
C LEU A 740 -7.93 -35.80 25.66
N PRO A 741 -8.93 -35.63 24.78
CA PRO A 741 -10.06 -34.76 25.02
C PRO A 741 -10.85 -35.15 26.29
N PRO A 742 -11.48 -34.18 26.99
CA PRO A 742 -12.24 -34.44 28.21
C PRO A 742 -13.35 -35.49 28.06
N GLU A 743 -14.05 -35.53 26.92
CA GLU A 743 -15.18 -36.45 26.71
C GLU A 743 -14.75 -37.90 26.60
N VAL A 744 -13.58 -38.15 26.00
CA VAL A 744 -12.96 -39.47 25.94
C VAL A 744 -12.45 -39.86 27.32
N THR A 745 -11.91 -38.90 28.05
CA THR A 745 -11.45 -39.10 29.43
C THR A 745 -12.60 -39.44 30.37
N ASP A 746 -13.75 -38.76 30.25
CA ASP A 746 -14.96 -39.04 31.02
C ASP A 746 -15.44 -40.48 30.82
N ALA A 747 -15.53 -40.93 29.55
CA ALA A 747 -15.94 -42.30 29.23
C ALA A 747 -14.99 -43.35 29.86
N VAL A 748 -13.69 -43.07 29.85
CA VAL A 748 -12.66 -43.92 30.47
C VAL A 748 -12.77 -43.94 31.99
N VAL A 749 -13.03 -42.79 32.64
CA VAL A 749 -13.22 -42.70 34.09
C VAL A 749 -14.44 -43.52 34.53
N VAL A 750 -15.52 -43.47 33.76
CA VAL A 750 -16.74 -44.22 34.04
C VAL A 750 -16.52 -45.72 33.87
N ALA A 751 -15.90 -46.14 32.75
CA ALA A 751 -15.51 -47.53 32.54
C ALA A 751 -14.60 -48.05 33.68
N ALA A 752 -13.64 -47.23 34.12
CA ALA A 752 -12.72 -47.55 35.20
C ALA A 752 -13.42 -47.82 36.53
N ALA A 753 -14.38 -46.98 36.89
CA ALA A 753 -15.17 -47.13 38.10
C ALA A 753 -15.98 -48.44 38.06
N LEU A 754 -16.56 -48.78 36.91
CA LEU A 754 -17.41 -49.97 36.75
C LEU A 754 -16.62 -51.28 36.79
N VAL A 755 -15.49 -51.38 36.09
CA VAL A 755 -14.61 -52.57 36.12
C VAL A 755 -14.10 -52.82 37.53
N SER A 756 -13.66 -51.75 38.21
CA SER A 756 -13.19 -51.79 39.59
C SER A 756 -14.26 -52.27 40.57
N GLY A 757 -15.53 -51.91 40.33
CA GLY A 757 -16.66 -52.37 41.14
C GLY A 757 -17.01 -53.84 40.91
N HIS A 758 -16.76 -54.39 39.71
CA HIS A 758 -17.19 -55.75 39.37
C HIS A 758 -16.23 -56.84 39.83
N ARG A 759 -14.90 -56.61 39.82
CA ARG A 759 -13.92 -57.69 40.08
C ARG A 759 -12.87 -57.35 41.14
N PRO A 760 -12.78 -58.11 42.25
CA PRO A 760 -11.70 -58.00 43.22
C PRO A 760 -10.33 -58.34 42.61
N GLY A 761 -9.40 -57.38 42.54
CA GLY A 761 -7.97 -57.67 42.40
C GLY A 761 -7.48 -58.27 41.09
N GLU A 762 -8.34 -58.42 40.07
CA GLU A 762 -7.96 -59.04 38.79
C GLU A 762 -7.29 -58.06 37.81
N TYR A 763 -7.52 -56.75 37.94
CA TYR A 763 -7.04 -55.77 36.95
C TYR A 763 -5.79 -55.02 37.40
N VAL A 764 -4.74 -55.11 36.58
CA VAL A 764 -3.55 -54.26 36.67
C VAL A 764 -3.73 -53.11 35.68
N TRP A 765 -3.98 -51.91 36.20
CA TRP A 765 -4.13 -50.71 35.37
C TRP A 765 -2.79 -50.32 34.73
N PRO A 766 -2.71 -50.16 33.40
CA PRO A 766 -1.56 -49.57 32.75
C PRO A 766 -1.24 -48.20 33.34
N SER A 767 0.04 -47.90 33.52
CA SER A 767 0.50 -46.63 34.10
C SER A 767 -0.03 -45.41 33.34
N LEU A 768 -0.21 -45.52 32.03
CA LEU A 768 -0.70 -44.43 31.18
C LEU A 768 -2.16 -44.07 31.46
N VAL A 769 -3.06 -45.06 31.51
CA VAL A 769 -4.49 -44.84 31.82
C VAL A 769 -4.66 -44.37 33.26
N ARG A 770 -3.86 -44.94 34.18
CA ARG A 770 -3.81 -44.50 35.58
C ARG A 770 -3.40 -43.03 35.70
N ASN A 771 -2.39 -42.61 34.94
CA ASN A 771 -1.93 -41.22 34.93
C ASN A 771 -2.94 -40.27 34.27
N LEU A 772 -3.66 -40.72 33.24
CA LEU A 772 -4.73 -39.96 32.60
C LEU A 772 -5.87 -39.67 33.59
N VAL A 773 -6.31 -40.69 34.34
CA VAL A 773 -7.32 -40.56 35.40
C VAL A 773 -6.81 -39.70 36.57
N ALA A 774 -5.53 -39.83 36.95
CA ALA A 774 -4.95 -39.08 38.07
C ALA A 774 -4.60 -37.62 37.75
N GLY A 775 -4.36 -37.28 36.48
CA GLY A 775 -3.99 -35.93 36.03
C GLY A 775 -5.17 -35.06 35.57
N TYR A 776 -6.40 -35.56 35.69
CA TYR A 776 -7.62 -34.88 35.24
C TYR A 776 -7.91 -33.63 36.10
N LYS A 777 -8.30 -32.52 35.45
CA LYS A 777 -8.63 -31.25 36.11
C LYS A 777 -10.16 -31.07 36.28
N PRO A 778 -10.62 -30.29 37.27
CA PRO A 778 -11.95 -30.45 37.83
C PRO A 778 -13.18 -29.98 37.03
N GLU A 779 -13.04 -29.27 35.92
CA GLU A 779 -14.20 -28.61 35.31
C GLU A 779 -15.23 -29.50 34.56
N PRO A 780 -14.93 -30.71 34.06
CA PRO A 780 -15.94 -31.62 33.46
C PRO A 780 -16.63 -32.59 34.47
N GLU A 781 -16.26 -32.56 35.75
CA GLU A 781 -16.59 -33.59 36.77
C GLU A 781 -18.07 -33.74 37.11
N ALA A 782 -18.88 -32.70 36.92
CA ALA A 782 -20.32 -32.80 37.13
C ALA A 782 -20.96 -33.86 36.21
N ARG A 783 -20.36 -34.11 35.04
CA ARG A 783 -20.90 -35.04 34.05
C ARG A 783 -20.58 -36.49 34.39
N ALA A 784 -19.35 -36.82 34.80
CA ALA A 784 -18.99 -38.17 35.25
C ALA A 784 -19.76 -38.57 36.53
N VAL A 785 -19.94 -37.62 37.46
CA VAL A 785 -20.77 -37.81 38.66
C VAL A 785 -22.25 -37.99 38.28
N GLY A 786 -22.78 -37.15 37.39
CA GLY A 786 -24.16 -37.28 36.89
C GLY A 786 -24.40 -38.61 36.19
N ILE A 787 -23.43 -39.08 35.41
CA ILE A 787 -23.47 -40.37 34.71
C ILE A 787 -23.52 -41.56 35.69
N LEU A 788 -22.64 -41.59 36.70
CA LEU A 788 -22.66 -42.65 37.72
C LEU A 788 -23.95 -42.59 38.55
N GLN A 789 -24.47 -41.38 38.78
CA GLN A 789 -25.75 -41.16 39.43
C GLN A 789 -26.92 -41.69 38.58
N ASP A 790 -26.96 -41.40 37.28
CA ASP A 790 -27.99 -41.90 36.36
C ASP A 790 -27.99 -43.44 36.33
N CYS A 791 -26.83 -44.08 36.40
CA CYS A 791 -26.76 -45.54 36.51
C CYS A 791 -27.24 -46.08 37.85
N ALA A 792 -27.03 -45.35 38.94
CA ALA A 792 -27.63 -45.71 40.22
C ALA A 792 -29.15 -45.55 40.20
N ASP A 793 -29.64 -44.42 39.70
CA ASP A 793 -31.07 -44.07 39.64
C ASP A 793 -31.84 -45.00 38.70
N GLN A 794 -31.20 -45.50 37.64
CA GLN A 794 -31.76 -46.51 36.73
C GLN A 794 -31.64 -47.95 37.24
N GLY A 795 -31.12 -48.16 38.46
CA GLY A 795 -30.98 -49.48 39.08
C GLY A 795 -29.89 -50.37 38.46
N LEU A 796 -29.02 -49.79 37.63
CA LEU A 796 -27.92 -50.50 36.97
C LEU A 796 -26.78 -50.81 37.95
N LEU A 797 -26.68 -50.04 39.04
CA LEU A 797 -25.83 -50.37 40.18
C LEU A 797 -26.60 -51.25 41.18
N GLY A 798 -26.63 -52.56 40.95
CA GLY A 798 -27.25 -53.52 41.87
C GLY A 798 -26.61 -53.51 43.28
N GLY A 799 -27.32 -54.03 44.27
CA GLY A 799 -26.89 -54.00 45.69
C GLY A 799 -25.51 -54.63 45.95
N GLN A 800 -25.12 -55.67 45.21
CA GLN A 800 -23.79 -56.27 45.29
C GLN A 800 -22.69 -55.36 44.74
N LEU A 801 -22.95 -54.68 43.61
CA LEU A 801 -22.01 -53.75 43.00
C LEU A 801 -21.84 -52.50 43.85
N LEU A 802 -22.93 -51.98 44.43
CA LEU A 802 -22.89 -50.88 45.39
C LEU A 802 -22.13 -51.26 46.66
N GLN A 803 -22.37 -52.45 47.22
CA GLN A 803 -21.59 -52.95 48.34
C GLN A 803 -20.10 -53.03 47.98
N ARG A 804 -19.77 -53.48 46.77
CA ARG A 804 -18.38 -53.62 46.34
C ARG A 804 -17.69 -52.29 46.08
N LEU A 805 -18.37 -51.34 45.45
CA LEU A 805 -17.88 -49.96 45.31
C LEU A 805 -17.68 -49.31 46.68
N ALA A 806 -18.58 -49.55 47.63
CA ALA A 806 -18.45 -49.07 49.01
C ALA A 806 -17.24 -49.67 49.74
N GLU A 807 -16.94 -50.96 49.53
CA GLU A 807 -15.73 -51.59 50.06
C GLU A 807 -14.47 -50.95 49.48
N VAL A 808 -14.42 -50.76 48.16
CA VAL A 808 -13.27 -50.12 47.51
C VAL A 808 -13.11 -48.69 48.03
N ALA A 809 -14.19 -47.91 48.15
CA ALA A 809 -14.09 -46.54 48.67
C ALA A 809 -13.64 -46.50 50.14
N LEU A 810 -14.11 -47.42 50.97
CA LEU A 810 -13.71 -47.52 52.38
C LEU A 810 -12.23 -47.89 52.54
N GLU A 811 -11.76 -48.88 51.78
CA GLU A 811 -10.35 -49.31 51.77
C GLU A 811 -9.42 -48.17 51.34
N ASN A 812 -9.94 -47.20 50.59
CA ASN A 812 -9.22 -46.02 50.11
C ASN A 812 -9.48 -44.75 50.93
N ALA A 813 -10.28 -44.80 51.99
CA ALA A 813 -10.61 -43.65 52.81
C ALA A 813 -9.38 -43.17 53.60
N PRO A 814 -9.10 -41.85 53.66
CA PRO A 814 -7.99 -41.32 54.45
C PRO A 814 -8.09 -41.72 55.93
N GLY A 815 -7.02 -42.29 56.48
CA GLY A 815 -6.99 -42.76 57.86
C GLY A 815 -7.61 -44.14 58.09
N TYR A 816 -8.01 -44.85 57.04
CA TYR A 816 -8.39 -46.25 57.14
C TYR A 816 -7.21 -47.07 57.69
N PRO A 817 -7.37 -47.77 58.82
CA PRO A 817 -6.28 -48.48 59.47
C PRO A 817 -5.84 -49.67 58.61
N ASP A 818 -4.60 -49.63 58.11
CA ASP A 818 -4.02 -50.63 57.19
C ASP A 818 -4.44 -52.06 57.56
N PRO A 819 -5.15 -52.80 56.68
CA PRO A 819 -5.40 -54.21 56.91
C PRO A 819 -4.07 -54.97 56.87
N PRO A 820 -3.88 -56.02 57.69
CA PRO A 820 -2.60 -56.73 57.78
C PRO A 820 -2.15 -57.46 56.49
N SER A 821 -2.91 -57.42 55.39
CA SER A 821 -2.67 -58.26 54.21
C SER A 821 -3.19 -57.74 52.85
N ALA A 822 -3.55 -56.46 52.67
CA ALA A 822 -4.15 -56.01 51.40
C ALA A 822 -3.13 -55.33 50.47
N GLN A 823 -3.00 -55.84 49.23
CA GLN A 823 -2.52 -55.04 48.11
C GLN A 823 -3.43 -53.81 48.00
N ARG A 824 -2.83 -52.60 47.98
CA ARG A 824 -3.61 -51.37 47.76
C ARG A 824 -4.34 -51.47 46.42
N HIS A 825 -5.63 -51.16 46.43
CA HIS A 825 -6.47 -51.19 45.24
C HIS A 825 -5.85 -50.34 44.12
N PRO A 826 -6.02 -50.67 42.82
CA PRO A 826 -5.44 -49.88 41.73
C PRO A 826 -5.87 -48.39 41.70
N LEU A 827 -7.03 -48.09 42.30
CA LEU A 827 -7.55 -46.72 42.47
C LEU A 827 -7.05 -46.02 43.75
N SER A 828 -6.19 -46.67 44.54
CA SER A 828 -5.60 -46.09 45.74
C SER A 828 -4.76 -44.86 45.40
N GLY A 829 -5.15 -43.71 45.93
CA GLY A 829 -4.51 -42.41 45.66
C GLY A 829 -5.14 -41.61 44.52
N VAL A 830 -6.18 -42.14 43.86
CA VAL A 830 -7.00 -41.36 42.93
C VAL A 830 -8.00 -40.53 43.74
N THR A 831 -7.59 -39.30 44.05
CA THR A 831 -8.41 -38.33 44.76
C THR A 831 -8.79 -37.19 43.83
N TRP A 832 -10.02 -36.72 43.98
CA TRP A 832 -10.56 -35.53 43.37
C TRP A 832 -10.73 -34.43 44.43
N ASP A 833 -10.33 -33.20 44.16
CA ASP A 833 -10.56 -32.05 45.05
C ASP A 833 -11.79 -31.23 44.61
N PRO A 834 -12.97 -31.36 45.28
CA PRO A 834 -14.17 -30.58 44.99
C PRO A 834 -14.08 -29.11 45.43
N GLY A 835 -12.89 -28.62 45.84
CA GLY A 835 -12.65 -27.26 46.35
C GLY A 835 -12.56 -27.17 47.89
N ASP A 836 -12.97 -28.23 48.59
CA ASP A 836 -12.91 -28.38 50.05
C ASP A 836 -11.82 -29.38 50.51
N GLY A 837 -10.96 -29.84 49.58
CA GLY A 837 -9.85 -30.77 49.80
C GLY A 837 -10.06 -32.14 49.14
N PRO A 838 -8.98 -32.89 48.84
CA PRO A 838 -9.04 -34.12 48.06
C PRO A 838 -9.89 -35.22 48.72
N VAL A 839 -10.88 -35.70 47.97
CA VAL A 839 -11.82 -36.78 48.26
C VAL A 839 -11.55 -37.95 47.29
N PRO A 840 -11.47 -39.21 47.73
CA PRO A 840 -11.38 -40.37 46.83
C PRO A 840 -12.46 -40.40 45.74
N LEU A 841 -12.09 -40.73 44.51
CA LEU A 841 -12.96 -40.70 43.31
C LEU A 841 -14.32 -41.38 43.50
N LEU A 842 -14.37 -42.48 44.25
CA LEU A 842 -15.59 -43.27 44.47
C LEU A 842 -16.46 -42.79 45.64
N GLU A 843 -15.95 -41.89 46.49
CA GLU A 843 -16.64 -41.49 47.71
C GLU A 843 -17.87 -40.61 47.42
N VAL A 844 -17.79 -39.68 46.47
CA VAL A 844 -18.91 -38.76 46.16
C VAL A 844 -20.12 -39.48 45.50
N PRO A 845 -19.93 -40.38 44.51
CA PRO A 845 -21.01 -41.21 43.99
C PRO A 845 -21.69 -42.03 45.11
N LEU A 846 -20.89 -42.65 46.00
CA LEU A 846 -21.44 -43.42 47.13
C LEU A 846 -22.23 -42.56 48.11
N ARG A 847 -21.76 -41.35 48.46
CA ARG A 847 -22.50 -40.41 49.32
C ARG A 847 -23.89 -40.13 48.77
N ARG A 848 -23.98 -39.81 47.47
CA ARG A 848 -25.26 -39.44 46.84
C ARG A 848 -26.22 -40.63 46.67
N VAL A 849 -25.70 -41.80 46.29
CA VAL A 849 -26.52 -43.02 46.18
C VAL A 849 -27.00 -43.50 47.55
N LEU A 850 -26.17 -43.40 48.59
CA LEU A 850 -26.59 -43.73 49.95
C LEU A 850 -27.60 -42.72 50.51
N ALA A 851 -27.57 -41.47 50.05
CA ALA A 851 -28.58 -40.46 50.40
C ALA A 851 -29.97 -40.74 49.78
N THR A 852 -30.03 -41.46 48.65
CA THR A 852 -31.30 -41.85 47.99
C THR A 852 -31.81 -43.23 48.43
N CYS A 853 -30.98 -44.05 49.08
CA CYS A 853 -31.37 -45.36 49.62
C CYS A 853 -32.27 -45.22 50.88
N HIS A 854 -33.30 -46.07 51.01
CA HIS A 854 -34.11 -46.17 52.23
C HIS A 854 -33.22 -46.45 53.47
N ALA A 855 -33.52 -45.80 54.60
CA ALA A 855 -32.71 -45.89 55.82
C ALA A 855 -32.44 -47.33 56.30
N SER A 856 -33.39 -48.25 56.08
CA SER A 856 -33.22 -49.68 56.38
C SER A 856 -32.17 -50.37 55.51
N THR A 857 -32.09 -50.01 54.22
CA THR A 857 -31.13 -50.56 53.26
C THR A 857 -29.72 -50.03 53.52
N SER A 858 -29.61 -48.73 53.86
CA SER A 858 -28.34 -48.10 54.23
C SER A 858 -27.75 -48.74 55.51
N MET A 859 -28.59 -48.97 56.53
CA MET A 859 -28.14 -49.61 57.76
C MET A 859 -27.74 -51.08 57.53
N ALA A 860 -28.50 -51.82 56.72
CA ALA A 860 -28.17 -53.19 56.34
C ALA A 860 -26.85 -53.27 55.54
N LEU A 861 -26.57 -52.31 54.66
CA LEU A 861 -25.29 -52.25 53.93
C LEU A 861 -24.12 -51.98 54.87
N SER A 862 -24.29 -51.04 55.82
CA SER A 862 -23.29 -50.74 56.86
C SER A 862 -22.94 -51.96 57.70
N GLU A 863 -23.98 -52.67 58.17
CA GLU A 863 -23.82 -53.88 58.98
C GLU A 863 -23.19 -55.02 58.17
N SER A 864 -23.57 -55.18 56.90
CA SER A 864 -22.98 -56.14 55.97
C SER A 864 -21.50 -55.86 55.73
N LEU A 865 -21.11 -54.59 55.51
CA LEU A 865 -19.73 -54.17 55.37
C LEU A 865 -18.92 -54.44 56.64
N ALA A 866 -19.46 -54.09 57.81
CA ALA A 866 -18.83 -54.36 59.10
C ALA A 866 -18.58 -55.85 59.32
N ALA A 867 -19.60 -56.68 59.06
CA ALA A 867 -19.52 -58.12 59.24
C ALA A 867 -18.51 -58.77 58.29
N ARG A 868 -18.41 -58.27 57.06
CA ARG A 868 -17.56 -58.86 56.01
C ARG A 868 -16.10 -58.44 56.11
N LEU A 869 -15.83 -57.16 56.42
CA LEU A 869 -14.46 -56.67 56.59
C LEU A 869 -13.86 -57.12 57.93
N TRP A 870 -14.69 -57.28 58.97
CA TRP A 870 -14.26 -57.68 60.32
C TRP A 870 -15.16 -58.76 60.92
N PRO A 871 -15.06 -60.03 60.47
CA PRO A 871 -15.80 -61.11 61.09
C PRO A 871 -15.46 -61.21 62.59
N LYS A 872 -16.48 -61.11 63.45
CA LYS A 872 -16.36 -61.32 64.90
C LYS A 872 -16.02 -62.79 65.16
N SER A 873 -14.77 -63.21 65.04
CA SER A 873 -14.36 -64.52 65.54
C SER A 873 -14.26 -64.46 67.07
N SER A 874 -15.21 -65.13 67.72
CA SER A 874 -15.48 -65.10 69.17
C SER A 874 -14.50 -65.88 70.03
N GLU A 875 -13.35 -66.30 69.50
CA GLU A 875 -12.41 -67.15 70.22
C GLU A 875 -11.01 -66.53 70.16
N ALA A 876 -10.51 -66.15 71.34
CA ALA A 876 -9.15 -65.66 71.63
C ALA A 876 -8.81 -64.17 71.42
N MET A 877 -9.77 -63.24 71.54
CA MET A 877 -9.42 -61.86 71.95
C MET A 877 -9.28 -61.76 73.47
N THR A 878 -8.34 -62.50 74.05
CA THR A 878 -7.85 -62.24 75.41
C THR A 878 -6.77 -61.15 75.45
N ASP A 879 -6.32 -60.70 74.28
CA ASP A 879 -5.35 -59.61 74.15
C ASP A 879 -6.08 -58.27 73.97
N ARG A 880 -6.00 -57.40 74.99
CA ARG A 880 -6.57 -56.04 75.02
C ARG A 880 -6.24 -55.20 73.77
N ARG A 881 -5.17 -55.54 73.05
CA ARG A 881 -4.78 -54.84 71.80
C ARG A 881 -5.66 -55.19 70.60
N ALA A 882 -6.10 -56.45 70.46
CA ALA A 882 -6.95 -56.87 69.36
C ALA A 882 -8.39 -56.34 69.52
N GLU A 883 -8.90 -56.36 70.76
CA GLU A 883 -10.20 -55.78 71.11
C GLU A 883 -10.21 -54.26 70.85
N LYS A 884 -9.13 -53.56 71.26
CA LYS A 884 -8.96 -52.14 70.96
C LYS A 884 -8.88 -51.85 69.45
N ALA A 885 -8.20 -52.70 68.67
CA ALA A 885 -8.11 -52.52 67.22
C ALA A 885 -9.45 -52.77 66.50
N TYR A 886 -10.25 -53.73 66.97
CA TYR A 886 -11.61 -53.94 66.50
C TYR A 886 -12.51 -52.74 66.84
N ASP A 887 -12.46 -52.26 68.07
CA ASP A 887 -13.22 -51.09 68.51
C ASP A 887 -12.83 -49.81 67.76
N ASP A 888 -11.53 -49.60 67.51
CA ASP A 888 -11.05 -48.45 66.74
C ASP A 888 -11.48 -48.54 65.27
N ARG A 889 -11.55 -49.75 64.68
CA ARG A 889 -12.04 -50.01 63.31
C ARG A 889 -13.56 -49.88 63.17
N ASP A 890 -14.34 -50.48 64.06
CA ASP A 890 -15.80 -50.34 64.09
C ASP A 890 -16.19 -48.88 64.34
N ARG A 891 -15.46 -48.17 65.22
CA ARG A 891 -15.62 -46.72 65.42
C ARG A 891 -15.27 -45.93 64.17
N PHE A 892 -14.21 -46.30 63.45
CA PHE A 892 -13.86 -45.67 62.17
C PHE A 892 -14.95 -45.90 61.13
N LEU A 893 -15.42 -47.14 60.91
CA LEU A 893 -16.49 -47.45 59.97
C LEU A 893 -17.76 -46.68 60.31
N ARG A 894 -18.19 -46.69 61.57
CA ARG A 894 -19.40 -45.97 61.98
C ARG A 894 -19.24 -44.47 61.77
N SER A 895 -18.07 -43.92 62.05
CA SER A 895 -17.78 -42.50 61.83
C SER A 895 -17.75 -42.15 60.34
N TRP A 896 -17.06 -42.95 59.53
CA TRP A 896 -16.97 -42.80 58.08
C TRP A 896 -18.34 -42.97 57.42
N TRP A 897 -19.07 -44.04 57.77
CA TRP A 897 -20.44 -44.30 57.31
C TRP A 897 -21.40 -43.19 57.70
N LYS A 898 -21.31 -42.68 58.93
CA LYS A 898 -22.11 -41.53 59.37
C LYS A 898 -21.79 -40.28 58.55
N SER A 899 -20.52 -40.04 58.24
CA SER A 899 -20.10 -38.92 57.39
C SER A 899 -20.55 -39.05 55.92
N LEU A 900 -20.81 -40.29 55.46
CA LEU A 900 -21.35 -40.54 54.12
C LEU A 900 -22.86 -40.31 54.03
N VAL A 901 -23.60 -40.62 55.11
CA VAL A 901 -25.08 -40.64 55.10
C VAL A 901 -25.71 -39.33 55.59
N GLU A 902 -25.02 -38.51 56.41
CA GLU A 902 -25.56 -37.23 56.88
C GLU A 902 -25.55 -36.14 55.78
N PRO A 903 -26.72 -35.58 55.36
CA PRO A 903 -26.79 -34.72 54.17
C PRO A 903 -26.22 -33.30 54.32
N THR A 904 -25.84 -32.85 55.53
CA THR A 904 -25.62 -31.41 55.81
C THR A 904 -24.31 -31.03 56.49
N ALA A 905 -23.26 -31.86 56.40
CA ALA A 905 -21.93 -31.43 56.82
C ALA A 905 -21.04 -31.21 55.58
N SER A 906 -20.69 -29.94 55.30
CA SER A 906 -19.52 -29.63 54.47
C SER A 906 -18.32 -30.46 54.95
N PRO A 907 -17.39 -30.86 54.05
CA PRO A 907 -16.32 -31.79 54.40
C PRO A 907 -15.32 -31.08 55.32
N ARG A 908 -15.59 -31.10 56.63
CA ARG A 908 -14.54 -30.80 57.61
C ARG A 908 -13.87 -32.11 57.97
N PRO A 909 -12.56 -32.27 57.70
CA PRO A 909 -11.84 -33.45 58.13
C PRO A 909 -11.92 -33.47 59.66
N THR A 910 -12.67 -34.42 60.20
CA THR A 910 -12.69 -34.66 61.64
C THR A 910 -11.36 -35.31 61.96
N PHE A 911 -10.35 -34.49 62.27
CA PHE A 911 -9.11 -34.93 62.90
C PHE A 911 -9.47 -35.47 64.29
N LEU A 912 -9.95 -36.72 64.34
CA LEU A 912 -10.06 -37.49 65.56
C LEU A 912 -8.64 -37.72 66.08
N GLY A 913 -8.34 -36.99 67.16
CA GLY A 913 -7.09 -36.93 67.93
C GLY A 913 -5.99 -37.92 67.57
N ALA A 914 -4.83 -37.36 67.21
CA ALA A 914 -3.55 -38.02 67.21
C ALA A 914 -3.41 -38.93 68.46
N LEU A 915 -3.40 -40.25 68.25
CA LEU A 915 -2.64 -41.16 69.10
C LEU A 915 -1.17 -40.77 68.93
N ARG A 916 -0.71 -39.78 69.71
CA ARG A 916 0.71 -39.44 69.80
C ARG A 916 1.47 -40.68 70.28
N PRO A 917 2.54 -41.10 69.59
CA PRO A 917 3.49 -42.05 70.15
C PRO A 917 4.12 -41.43 71.39
N GLY A 918 3.98 -42.09 72.54
CA GLY A 918 4.71 -41.73 73.75
C GLY A 918 6.20 -42.02 73.54
N THR A 919 7.02 -40.98 73.57
CA THR A 919 8.49 -41.06 73.57
C THR A 919 9.06 -41.51 74.92
N ARG A 920 9.94 -42.54 74.89
CA ARG A 920 11.21 -42.74 75.64
C ARG A 920 11.42 -44.24 75.93
N LYS A 921 12.62 -44.83 75.95
CA LYS A 921 14.00 -44.55 75.50
C LYS A 921 14.79 -45.82 75.90
N ASP A 922 15.85 -46.15 75.17
CA ASP A 922 16.98 -47.02 75.55
C ASP A 922 16.72 -48.52 75.84
N ARG A 923 16.86 -49.37 74.81
CA ARG A 923 17.91 -50.41 74.68
C ARG A 923 17.83 -51.11 73.34
#